data_AF-A0AAD8ZC66-F1
#
_entry.id   AF-A0AAD8ZC66-F1
#
_cell.length_a   1.000
_cell.length_b   1.000
_cell.length_c   1.000
_cell.angle_alpha   90.00
_cell.angle_beta   90.00
_cell.angle_gamma   90.00
#
_symmetry.space_group_name_H-M   'P 1'
#
loop_
_entity.id
_entity.type
_entity.pdbx_description
1 polymer ?
#
loop_
_entity_poly.entity_id
_entity_poly.type
_entity_poly.pdbx_seq_one_letter_code
_entity_poly.pdbx_strand_id
1 'polypeptide(L)'
;WMEACLNEELPAPTELEEALRNGVLLAKLGHCFAPNTVPLKRIYDLDQERYKAVGLQFRHTDNINHWRNALVEIGLPNIFYPETTDIYDKKNMPRTVYCIHALSLYLFRLGLAPQIHDLCGKVKFTEEEINNMKMELDKYGIQMPAFSKIGGILANELSVDEAAVHAAVIAINEAVERGCVEETARALRNPNAMLSSLQDTLMAVYQEVLRQARAQKAAHASAKVNGSMEKDIYEEYLTQSEIQENITKVNVRAALECVDEAIECGDPLALLSALQSPSLALRGLLRDHADWYLEQLTSDREQKALDLGCVDTLERDELQEGVCVANEEAQRSKTMLQAVSKINEALRGGEACQTVRALMNPDAHLPDVYPFAAELYQRELAPLQQQCPEGELQQEELFVAVEMLSAVALVNQALEAKDTGAFCAALVSPAAGLADLDGSLMQRYFEELWELKRRAGRALLTWNELQSGLNTVNTAAQDEHDQILAIGLVNQALCCSDPQKILAALLLPSSGLKDVLPQNGKRYHEVLSRMKKHKTELSRDPGAELWLPDIQEGVRVANQDTQKALQMSLGLAAVNQAVKEGKAAQTLRVLRLPEVALRSVVAECAAGYQAELSALLRAKAAEGDNKSPWLRTKAAEGSCYYFHLHKLEGTWERPQGFVQNSVLLTHEEIQTVCRSVTMAHSREVQWKASEVLVLQLQARARGFLLRQKLAERLHFLNTQLPAITTIQSHWRRFLQQRAYRSRLAYLYRNWRAVVKIQATVKMWLARRRYLARQRYFRRHVGAIIRIQAFFRANRAREEYRMLVHSSTPPLSVVRKFAHLLELGDNDIRQEGELLRLREEVVRTIRSNRQLESDLDLMDLKIGLLVRNRVTLQEVVSHHKKLTKKNKEELSDMMALDKHKGLKSLSKDKREKLEVYQHLFYLLQTQPSYLAQLIFLMPQNKSTRFMETVIFTLFNYGSDCREAYLLLQLFTVALRHEIKLKVDQPQQVVTGNPTVIKMLVSFYRHARGQNALRDILEPAVREVIQDRTLSMRTDPVEIYKSWINQSESQTGHKSSLPYEVSAEQALSHPEVQQRLNIAMTNLKTLTDRVLHAITNNVHKLPYV
;
A
#
# COMPACT_ATOMS: atom_id res chain seq x y z
N TRP A 1 -42.74 40.22 -1.98
CA TRP A 1 -42.41 41.58 -1.50
C TRP A 1 -41.43 41.51 -0.33
N MET A 2 -41.75 40.81 0.77
CA MET A 2 -40.80 40.64 1.88
C MET A 2 -39.47 40.01 1.43
N GLU A 3 -39.49 38.99 0.56
CA GLU A 3 -38.25 38.41 -0.03
C GLU A 3 -37.38 39.46 -0.73
N ALA A 4 -38.00 40.35 -1.50
CA ALA A 4 -37.30 41.43 -2.19
C ALA A 4 -36.77 42.53 -1.24
N CYS A 5 -37.34 42.66 -0.05
CA CYS A 5 -36.85 43.59 0.97
C CYS A 5 -35.77 42.98 1.88
N LEU A 6 -35.78 41.65 2.04
CA LEU A 6 -34.90 40.91 2.95
C LEU A 6 -33.72 40.24 2.22
N ASN A 7 -33.78 40.04 0.90
CA ASN A 7 -32.85 39.24 0.11
C ASN A 7 -32.67 37.81 0.66
N GLU A 8 -33.74 37.22 1.22
CA GLU A 8 -33.80 35.84 1.74
C GLU A 8 -35.03 35.13 1.15
N GLU A 9 -34.93 33.84 0.83
CA GLU A 9 -36.06 33.01 0.39
C GLU A 9 -37.02 32.72 1.57
N LEU A 10 -38.33 32.90 1.35
CA LEU A 10 -39.37 32.67 2.35
C LEU A 10 -40.09 31.31 2.15
N PRO A 11 -40.71 30.75 3.21
CA PRO A 11 -41.49 29.52 3.09
C PRO A 11 -42.71 29.70 2.18
N ALA A 12 -43.27 28.56 1.74
CA ALA A 12 -44.41 28.52 0.83
C ALA A 12 -45.59 29.38 1.32
N PRO A 13 -46.42 29.97 0.43
CA PRO A 13 -47.51 30.85 0.82
C PRO A 13 -48.52 30.24 1.81
N THR A 14 -48.70 28.92 1.79
CA THR A 14 -49.56 28.16 2.70
C THR A 14 -49.00 28.04 4.13
N GLU A 15 -47.68 28.14 4.28
CA GLU A 15 -46.96 28.04 5.56
C GLU A 15 -46.50 29.41 6.07
N LEU A 16 -46.66 30.47 5.26
CA LEU A 16 -46.22 31.82 5.56
C LEU A 16 -46.86 32.37 6.84
N GLU A 17 -48.16 32.14 7.05
CA GLU A 17 -48.83 32.57 8.28
C GLU A 17 -48.21 31.93 9.53
N GLU A 18 -47.81 30.66 9.44
CA GLU A 18 -47.19 29.94 10.56
C GLU A 18 -45.75 30.43 10.78
N ALA A 19 -45.03 30.76 9.71
CA ALA A 19 -43.67 31.31 9.77
C ALA A 19 -43.60 32.71 10.38
N LEU A 20 -44.65 33.53 10.24
CA LEU A 20 -44.71 34.88 10.82
C LEU A 20 -44.95 34.88 12.34
N ARG A 21 -45.42 33.78 12.94
CA ARG A 21 -45.81 33.70 14.36
C ARG A 21 -44.64 33.92 15.33
N ASN A 22 -43.43 33.54 14.93
CA ASN A 22 -42.22 33.71 15.74
C ASN A 22 -41.64 35.15 15.68
N GLY A 23 -42.24 36.02 14.85
CA GLY A 23 -41.86 37.43 14.70
C GLY A 23 -40.47 37.69 14.11
N VAL A 24 -39.66 36.67 13.80
CA VAL A 24 -38.27 36.85 13.34
C VAL A 24 -38.24 37.58 12.01
N LEU A 25 -39.05 37.14 11.04
CA LEU A 25 -39.16 37.77 9.72
C LEU A 25 -39.70 39.20 9.80
N LEU A 26 -40.64 39.47 10.71
CA LEU A 26 -41.19 40.81 10.96
C LEU A 26 -40.14 41.73 11.58
N ALA A 27 -39.32 41.23 12.52
CA ALA A 27 -38.25 41.99 13.13
C ALA A 27 -37.11 42.28 12.13
N LYS A 28 -36.75 41.32 11.26
CA LYS A 28 -35.81 41.55 10.15
C LYS A 28 -36.35 42.61 9.19
N LEU A 29 -37.64 42.57 8.86
CA LEU A 29 -38.27 43.58 8.03
C LEU A 29 -38.21 44.97 8.71
N GLY A 30 -38.46 45.02 10.02
CA GLY A 30 -38.28 46.22 10.84
C GLY A 30 -36.85 46.78 10.83
N HIS A 31 -35.84 45.90 10.81
CA HIS A 31 -34.44 46.30 10.69
C HIS A 31 -34.13 46.97 9.35
N CYS A 32 -34.72 46.50 8.24
CA CYS A 32 -34.45 47.07 6.92
C CYS A 32 -34.79 48.55 6.80
N PHE A 33 -35.86 49.00 7.47
CA PHE A 33 -36.35 50.37 7.36
C PHE A 33 -36.14 51.21 8.63
N ALA A 34 -35.90 50.59 9.78
CA ALA A 34 -35.60 51.28 11.05
C ALA A 34 -34.48 50.54 11.81
N PRO A 35 -33.24 50.52 11.27
CA PRO A 35 -32.14 49.73 11.83
C PRO A 35 -31.71 50.19 13.23
N ASN A 36 -31.93 51.47 13.55
CA ASN A 36 -31.66 52.05 14.87
C ASN A 36 -32.61 51.54 15.96
N THR A 37 -33.87 51.31 15.60
CA THR A 37 -34.93 50.85 16.52
C THR A 37 -34.90 49.33 16.70
N VAL A 38 -34.56 48.59 15.63
CA VAL A 38 -34.45 47.12 15.64
C VAL A 38 -33.06 46.68 15.17
N PRO A 39 -32.04 46.65 16.05
CA PRO A 39 -30.75 46.10 15.70
C PRO A 39 -30.79 44.57 15.62
N LEU A 40 -30.15 43.97 14.61
CA LEU A 40 -30.14 42.51 14.39
C LEU A 40 -29.75 41.70 15.63
N LYS A 41 -28.83 42.22 16.46
CA LYS A 41 -28.37 41.58 17.70
C LYS A 41 -29.46 41.42 18.77
N ARG A 42 -30.57 42.17 18.69
CA ARG A 42 -31.69 42.08 19.64
C ARG A 42 -32.78 41.12 19.19
N ILE A 43 -32.74 40.64 17.94
CA ILE A 43 -33.70 39.67 17.43
C ILE A 43 -33.43 38.31 18.08
N TYR A 44 -34.43 37.76 18.75
CA TYR A 44 -34.36 36.45 19.36
C TYR A 44 -34.52 35.36 18.30
N ASP A 45 -33.62 34.36 18.31
CA ASP A 45 -33.63 33.21 17.40
C ASP A 45 -33.53 33.63 15.91
N LEU A 46 -32.51 34.42 15.57
CA LEU A 46 -32.27 34.99 14.24
C LEU A 46 -32.29 33.94 13.11
N ASP A 47 -31.69 32.78 13.36
CA ASP A 47 -31.57 31.66 12.41
C ASP A 47 -32.72 30.64 12.50
N GLN A 48 -33.69 30.87 13.39
CA GLN A 48 -34.86 30.02 13.63
C GLN A 48 -34.53 28.56 14.03
N GLU A 49 -33.32 28.29 14.53
CA GLU A 49 -32.90 26.96 14.95
C GLU A 49 -33.71 26.46 16.15
N ARG A 50 -34.03 27.34 17.12
CA ARG A 50 -34.81 26.97 18.29
C ARG A 50 -36.27 26.76 17.95
N TYR A 51 -36.81 27.59 17.06
CA TYR A 51 -38.16 27.41 16.53
C TYR A 51 -38.33 26.05 15.84
N LYS A 52 -37.35 25.62 15.02
CA LYS A 52 -37.36 24.29 14.38
C LYS A 52 -37.21 23.13 15.37
N ALA A 53 -36.45 23.31 16.45
CA ALA A 53 -36.17 22.25 17.42
C ALA A 53 -37.24 22.09 18.52
N VAL A 54 -37.85 23.18 18.98
CA VAL A 54 -38.70 23.21 20.19
C VAL A 54 -40.07 23.86 19.94
N GLY A 55 -40.29 24.45 18.76
CA GLY A 55 -41.50 25.20 18.44
C GLY A 55 -41.54 26.60 19.06
N LEU A 56 -42.74 27.19 19.09
CA LEU A 56 -42.94 28.58 19.50
C LEU A 56 -42.72 28.79 21.01
N GLN A 57 -41.73 29.60 21.36
CA GLN A 57 -41.42 30.07 22.71
C GLN A 57 -41.94 31.50 22.97
N PHE A 58 -42.36 31.78 24.20
CA PHE A 58 -42.89 33.09 24.60
C PHE A 58 -41.97 34.27 24.24
N ARG A 59 -40.66 34.06 24.30
CA ARG A 59 -39.65 35.08 23.99
C ARG A 59 -39.69 35.56 22.52
N HIS A 60 -40.32 34.82 21.61
CA HIS A 60 -40.57 35.30 20.24
C HIS A 60 -41.53 36.50 20.18
N THR A 61 -42.31 36.75 21.24
CA THR A 61 -43.14 37.96 21.31
C THR A 61 -42.31 39.25 21.31
N ASP A 62 -41.05 39.20 21.77
CA ASP A 62 -40.12 40.34 21.71
C ASP A 62 -39.86 40.78 20.27
N ASN A 63 -39.72 39.83 19.34
CA ASN A 63 -39.49 40.12 17.92
C ASN A 63 -40.69 40.87 17.30
N ILE A 64 -41.91 40.46 17.66
CA ILE A 64 -43.15 41.12 17.19
C ILE A 64 -43.22 42.55 17.75
N ASN A 65 -42.85 42.76 19.00
CA ASN A 65 -42.83 44.08 19.62
C ASN A 65 -41.76 44.99 18.98
N HIS A 66 -40.59 44.45 18.63
CA HIS A 66 -39.56 45.18 17.89
C HIS A 66 -40.08 45.68 16.55
N TRP A 67 -40.77 44.84 15.77
CA TRP A 67 -41.38 45.26 14.51
C TRP A 67 -42.44 46.35 14.72
N ARG A 68 -43.31 46.23 15.73
CA ARG A 68 -44.33 47.27 16.04
C ARG A 68 -43.70 48.62 16.38
N ASN A 69 -42.60 48.64 17.14
CA ASN A 69 -41.86 49.86 17.43
C ASN A 69 -41.26 50.49 16.15
N ALA A 70 -40.83 49.66 15.20
CA ALA A 70 -40.35 50.13 13.91
C ALA A 70 -41.46 50.78 13.06
N LEU A 71 -42.71 50.28 13.14
CA LEU A 71 -43.86 50.89 12.47
C LEU A 71 -44.20 52.29 13.04
N VAL A 72 -44.03 52.46 14.36
CA VAL A 72 -44.21 53.75 15.05
C VAL A 72 -43.15 54.75 14.63
N GLU A 73 -41.88 54.33 14.56
CA GLU A 73 -40.75 55.18 14.16
C GLU A 73 -40.97 55.80 12.76
N ILE A 74 -41.51 54.99 11.84
CA ILE A 74 -41.75 55.39 10.45
C ILE A 74 -43.02 56.24 10.30
N GLY A 75 -43.85 56.34 11.34
CA GLY A 75 -45.06 57.17 11.31
C GLY A 75 -46.23 56.52 10.56
N LEU A 76 -46.25 55.19 10.38
CA LEU A 76 -47.41 54.51 9.80
C LEU A 76 -48.62 54.71 10.73
N PRO A 77 -49.83 55.05 10.25
CA PRO A 77 -50.97 55.29 11.13
C PRO A 77 -51.37 54.08 11.99
N ASN A 78 -51.66 54.31 13.28
CA ASN A 78 -52.02 53.27 14.25
C ASN A 78 -53.21 52.38 13.85
N ILE A 79 -54.07 52.86 12.94
CA ILE A 79 -55.20 52.10 12.38
C ILE A 79 -54.74 50.81 11.67
N PHE A 80 -53.50 50.77 11.18
CA PHE A 80 -52.94 49.62 10.48
C PHE A 80 -52.23 48.63 11.41
N TYR A 81 -52.05 48.94 12.70
CA TYR A 81 -51.22 48.11 13.58
C TYR A 81 -51.96 46.85 14.06
N PRO A 82 -51.35 45.66 13.94
CA PRO A 82 -51.84 44.45 14.60
C PRO A 82 -51.40 44.40 16.07
N GLU A 83 -52.13 43.65 16.89
CA GLU A 83 -51.73 43.35 18.27
C GLU A 83 -50.77 42.15 18.33
N THR A 84 -49.95 42.07 19.38
CA THR A 84 -48.98 40.97 19.54
C THR A 84 -49.67 39.60 19.61
N THR A 85 -50.88 39.53 20.17
CA THR A 85 -51.74 38.34 20.20
C THR A 85 -52.33 37.97 18.85
N ASP A 86 -52.50 38.93 17.93
CA ASP A 86 -53.00 38.66 16.58
C ASP A 86 -52.04 37.75 15.81
N ILE A 87 -50.73 37.91 16.07
CA ILE A 87 -49.62 37.21 15.42
C ILE A 87 -49.20 35.97 16.20
N TYR A 88 -48.86 36.10 17.49
CA TYR A 88 -48.29 35.01 18.28
C TYR A 88 -49.27 33.84 18.47
N ASP A 89 -50.53 34.15 18.81
CA ASP A 89 -51.59 33.14 19.01
C ASP A 89 -52.34 32.79 17.71
N LYS A 90 -51.94 33.38 16.56
CA LYS A 90 -52.64 33.26 15.26
C LYS A 90 -54.14 33.59 15.38
N LYS A 91 -54.51 34.58 16.21
CA LYS A 91 -55.91 35.00 16.40
C LYS A 91 -56.47 35.84 15.25
N ASN A 92 -55.63 36.68 14.64
CA ASN A 92 -56.04 37.57 13.56
C ASN A 92 -54.87 37.88 12.61
N MET A 93 -54.33 36.82 12.01
CA MET A 93 -53.25 36.92 11.02
C MET A 93 -53.61 37.81 9.80
N PRO A 94 -54.87 37.84 9.29
CA PRO A 94 -55.24 38.73 8.19
C PRO A 94 -54.99 40.21 8.47
N ARG A 95 -55.09 40.67 9.73
CA ARG A 95 -54.76 42.05 10.12
C ARG A 95 -53.28 42.35 9.97
N THR A 96 -52.40 41.38 10.24
CA THR A 96 -50.96 41.50 10.04
C THR A 96 -50.62 41.60 8.55
N VAL A 97 -51.26 40.79 7.72
CA VAL A 97 -51.11 40.86 6.26
C VAL A 97 -51.58 42.22 5.74
N TYR A 98 -52.73 42.71 6.21
CA TYR A 98 -53.23 44.05 5.87
C TYR A 98 -52.25 45.17 6.26
N CYS A 99 -51.62 45.06 7.44
CA CYS A 99 -50.57 45.98 7.89
C CYS A 99 -49.36 45.97 6.94
N ILE A 100 -48.91 44.79 6.50
CA ILE A 100 -47.78 44.65 5.56
C ILE A 100 -48.10 45.30 4.21
N HIS A 101 -49.33 45.16 3.71
CA HIS A 101 -49.76 45.85 2.48
C HIS A 101 -49.77 47.37 2.64
N ALA A 102 -50.26 47.89 3.77
CA ALA A 102 -50.25 49.33 4.06
C ALA A 102 -48.81 49.87 4.20
N LEU A 103 -47.95 49.12 4.90
CA LEU A 103 -46.54 49.42 5.07
C LEU A 103 -45.79 49.43 3.74
N SER A 104 -46.05 48.46 2.86
CA SER A 104 -45.42 48.39 1.52
C SER A 104 -45.74 49.63 0.69
N LEU A 105 -47.02 50.03 0.64
CA LEU A 105 -47.44 51.26 -0.05
C LEU A 105 -46.82 52.52 0.56
N TYR A 106 -46.71 52.57 1.88
CA TYR A 106 -46.13 53.69 2.60
C TYR A 106 -44.61 53.81 2.36
N LEU A 107 -43.86 52.71 2.47
CA LEU A 107 -42.42 52.67 2.21
C LEU A 107 -42.08 52.93 0.74
N PHE A 108 -42.92 52.48 -0.19
CA PHE A 108 -42.77 52.81 -1.62
C PHE A 108 -42.93 54.31 -1.88
N ARG A 109 -43.92 54.96 -1.25
CA ARG A 109 -44.08 56.44 -1.33
C ARG A 109 -42.91 57.20 -0.71
N LEU A 110 -42.26 56.64 0.32
CA LEU A 110 -41.05 57.20 0.91
C LEU A 110 -39.76 56.84 0.15
N GLY A 111 -39.84 56.04 -0.92
CA GLY A 111 -38.67 55.59 -1.69
C GLY A 111 -37.77 54.58 -0.98
N LEU A 112 -38.24 53.97 0.12
CA LEU A 112 -37.46 53.06 0.97
C LEU A 112 -37.62 51.57 0.62
N ALA A 113 -38.64 51.21 -0.17
CA ALA A 113 -38.91 49.82 -0.56
C ALA A 113 -39.57 49.71 -1.95
N PRO A 114 -39.44 48.58 -2.66
CA PRO A 114 -40.12 48.35 -3.93
C PRO A 114 -41.65 48.21 -3.76
N GLN A 115 -42.40 48.44 -4.83
CA GLN A 115 -43.86 48.29 -4.83
C GLN A 115 -44.29 46.82 -4.71
N ILE A 116 -45.35 46.53 -3.94
CA ILE A 116 -45.98 45.21 -3.92
C ILE A 116 -46.80 44.97 -5.20
N HIS A 117 -46.58 43.83 -5.85
CA HIS A 117 -47.29 43.46 -7.08
C HIS A 117 -48.70 42.93 -6.80
N ASP A 118 -49.65 43.24 -7.68
CA ASP A 118 -50.98 42.61 -7.68
C ASP A 118 -50.94 41.28 -8.47
N LEU A 119 -51.12 40.19 -7.71
CA LEU A 119 -51.08 38.81 -8.19
C LEU A 119 -52.46 38.13 -8.18
N CYS A 120 -53.54 38.87 -7.90
CA CYS A 120 -54.89 38.33 -7.91
C CYS A 120 -55.22 37.76 -9.31
N GLY A 121 -55.55 36.45 -9.38
CA GLY A 121 -55.86 35.75 -10.63
C GLY A 121 -54.66 35.30 -11.47
N LYS A 122 -53.42 35.66 -11.09
CA LYS A 122 -52.18 35.23 -11.77
C LYS A 122 -51.55 33.99 -11.14
N VAL A 123 -51.71 33.82 -9.83
CA VAL A 123 -51.25 32.65 -9.06
C VAL A 123 -52.43 31.71 -8.83
N LYS A 124 -52.23 30.40 -9.03
CA LYS A 124 -53.24 29.36 -8.81
C LYS A 124 -52.89 28.56 -7.55
N PHE A 125 -53.88 28.30 -6.71
CA PHE A 125 -53.79 27.42 -5.54
C PHE A 125 -54.65 26.19 -5.77
N THR A 126 -54.37 25.10 -5.06
CA THR A 126 -55.21 23.90 -5.11
C THR A 126 -56.57 24.14 -4.45
N GLU A 127 -57.60 23.40 -4.86
CA GLU A 127 -58.94 23.52 -4.24
C GLU A 127 -58.92 23.14 -2.75
N GLU A 128 -58.02 22.23 -2.35
CA GLU A 128 -57.82 21.84 -0.95
C GLU A 128 -57.26 23.01 -0.11
N GLU A 129 -56.27 23.73 -0.62
CA GLU A 129 -55.69 24.90 0.07
C GLU A 129 -56.71 26.04 0.22
N ILE A 130 -57.51 26.29 -0.84
CA ILE A 130 -58.56 27.31 -0.81
C ILE A 130 -59.65 26.95 0.20
N ASN A 131 -60.07 25.67 0.24
CA ASN A 131 -61.06 25.20 1.21
C ASN A 131 -60.53 25.23 2.65
N ASN A 132 -59.28 24.83 2.87
CA ASN A 132 -58.65 24.89 4.19
C ASN A 132 -58.56 26.33 4.71
N MET A 133 -58.14 27.28 3.87
CA MET A 133 -58.08 28.70 4.24
C MET A 133 -59.47 29.29 4.52
N LYS A 134 -60.48 28.92 3.71
CA LYS A 134 -61.87 29.32 3.95
C LYS A 134 -62.41 28.79 5.27
N MET A 135 -62.13 27.54 5.61
CA MET A 135 -62.50 26.93 6.89
C MET A 135 -61.80 27.59 8.09
N GLU A 136 -60.52 27.95 7.97
CA GLU A 136 -59.79 28.69 9.01
C GLU A 136 -60.38 30.09 9.25
N LEU A 137 -60.72 30.82 8.19
CA LEU A 137 -61.36 32.14 8.29
C LEU A 137 -62.76 32.06 8.91
N ASP A 138 -63.56 31.05 8.54
CA ASP A 138 -64.90 30.83 9.08
C ASP A 138 -64.85 30.43 10.58
N LYS A 139 -63.81 29.70 11.01
CA LYS A 139 -63.62 29.27 12.40
C LYS A 139 -63.44 30.43 13.39
N TYR A 140 -62.81 31.53 12.95
CA TYR A 140 -62.50 32.69 13.81
C TYR A 140 -63.42 33.90 13.56
N GLY A 141 -64.34 33.84 12.60
CA GLY A 141 -65.33 34.90 12.36
C GLY A 141 -64.72 36.26 11.99
N ILE A 142 -63.58 36.26 11.30
CA ILE A 142 -62.79 37.47 11.01
C ILE A 142 -63.39 38.22 9.81
N GLN A 143 -63.75 39.50 9.99
CA GLN A 143 -64.14 40.37 8.87
C GLN A 143 -62.91 40.83 8.08
N MET A 144 -62.86 40.52 6.78
CA MET A 144 -61.76 40.89 5.89
C MET A 144 -61.78 42.40 5.56
N PRO A 145 -60.70 43.15 5.85
CA PRO A 145 -60.60 44.56 5.48
C PRO A 145 -60.39 44.73 3.97
N ALA A 146 -60.94 45.81 3.39
CA ALA A 146 -60.81 46.09 1.96
C ALA A 146 -59.43 46.65 1.61
N PHE A 147 -58.62 45.86 0.90
CA PHE A 147 -57.26 46.23 0.47
C PHE A 147 -57.21 47.37 -0.56
N SER A 148 -58.28 47.59 -1.33
CA SER A 148 -58.35 48.64 -2.36
C SER A 148 -58.44 50.08 -1.83
N LYS A 149 -58.78 50.26 -0.54
CA LYS A 149 -58.99 51.60 0.07
C LYS A 149 -57.75 52.18 0.76
N ILE A 150 -56.65 51.43 0.82
CA ILE A 150 -55.43 51.83 1.55
C ILE A 150 -54.79 53.10 0.97
N GLY A 151 -54.71 53.21 -0.36
CA GLY A 151 -54.05 54.34 -1.03
C GLY A 151 -54.77 55.69 -0.86
N GLY A 152 -56.10 55.68 -0.71
CA GLY A 152 -56.91 56.88 -0.48
C GLY A 152 -56.81 57.41 0.95
N ILE A 153 -56.66 56.52 1.93
CA ILE A 153 -56.42 56.89 3.34
C ILE A 153 -55.05 57.56 3.50
N LEU A 154 -54.07 57.19 2.66
CA LEU A 154 -52.73 57.77 2.64
C LEU A 154 -52.61 59.06 1.79
N ALA A 155 -53.57 59.36 0.91
CA ALA A 155 -53.49 60.48 -0.05
C ALA A 155 -54.21 61.76 0.42
N ASN A 156 -55.10 61.67 1.41
CA ASN A 156 -55.86 62.83 1.92
C ASN A 156 -55.01 63.84 2.73
N GLU A 157 -53.68 63.72 2.75
CA GLU A 157 -52.75 64.67 3.38
C GLU A 157 -51.49 64.90 2.51
N LEU A 158 -51.52 65.82 1.52
CA LEU A 158 -50.32 66.35 0.80
C LEU A 158 -50.56 67.76 0.17
N SER A 159 -49.47 68.53 -0.07
CA SER A 159 -49.34 70.01 -0.02
C SER A 159 -49.25 70.81 -1.36
N VAL A 160 -49.30 72.14 -1.26
CA VAL A 160 -49.49 73.19 -2.30
C VAL A 160 -48.41 73.30 -3.42
N ASP A 161 -47.24 72.67 -3.31
CA ASP A 161 -46.10 72.89 -4.24
C ASP A 161 -46.21 72.15 -5.61
N GLU A 162 -47.07 71.15 -5.74
CA GLU A 162 -47.16 70.34 -6.98
C GLU A 162 -47.85 71.07 -8.16
N ALA A 163 -48.67 72.10 -7.87
CA ALA A 163 -49.40 72.85 -8.90
C ALA A 163 -48.49 73.77 -9.75
N ALA A 164 -47.41 74.30 -9.17
CA ALA A 164 -46.48 75.20 -9.86
C ALA A 164 -45.60 74.46 -10.90
N VAL A 165 -45.21 73.22 -10.58
CA VAL A 165 -44.44 72.34 -11.48
C VAL A 165 -45.29 71.97 -12.70
N HIS A 166 -46.56 71.64 -12.49
CA HIS A 166 -47.49 71.31 -13.57
C HIS A 166 -47.66 72.45 -14.59
N ALA A 167 -47.76 73.70 -14.14
CA ALA A 167 -47.88 74.85 -15.04
C ALA A 167 -46.62 75.09 -15.90
N ALA A 168 -45.44 74.85 -15.34
CA ALA A 168 -44.17 75.03 -16.05
C ALA A 168 -43.97 73.98 -17.15
N VAL A 169 -44.39 72.73 -16.90
CA VAL A 169 -44.33 71.61 -17.86
C VAL A 169 -45.26 71.84 -19.06
N ILE A 170 -46.45 72.38 -18.83
CA ILE A 170 -47.40 72.74 -19.89
C ILE A 170 -46.78 73.81 -20.81
N ALA A 171 -46.18 74.85 -20.23
CA ALA A 171 -45.52 75.91 -20.99
C ALA A 171 -44.35 75.41 -21.86
N ILE A 172 -43.58 74.42 -21.37
CA ILE A 172 -42.50 73.79 -22.15
C ILE A 172 -43.07 73.02 -23.34
N ASN A 173 -44.12 72.21 -23.13
CA ASN A 173 -44.74 71.45 -24.21
C ASN A 173 -45.29 72.36 -25.31
N GLU A 174 -45.98 73.43 -24.95
CA GLU A 174 -46.50 74.40 -25.91
C GLU A 174 -45.39 75.09 -26.71
N ALA A 175 -44.27 75.46 -26.06
CA ALA A 175 -43.12 76.07 -26.73
C ALA A 175 -42.48 75.09 -27.73
N VAL A 176 -42.35 73.82 -27.34
CA VAL A 176 -41.85 72.74 -28.21
C VAL A 176 -42.75 72.55 -29.45
N GLU A 177 -44.08 72.70 -29.32
CA GLU A 177 -45.02 72.62 -30.45
C GLU A 177 -44.81 73.70 -31.49
N ARG A 178 -44.58 74.94 -31.02
CA ARG A 178 -44.45 76.12 -31.88
C ARG A 178 -43.20 76.08 -32.75
N GLY A 179 -42.25 75.18 -32.45
CA GLY A 179 -41.09 74.94 -33.30
C GLY A 179 -39.98 76.00 -33.18
N CYS A 180 -40.12 77.00 -32.30
CA CYS A 180 -39.17 78.10 -32.19
C CYS A 180 -38.13 77.82 -31.08
N VAL A 181 -36.85 77.69 -31.47
CA VAL A 181 -35.74 77.39 -30.55
C VAL A 181 -35.62 78.43 -29.42
N GLU A 182 -35.82 79.72 -29.72
CA GLU A 182 -35.74 80.81 -28.75
C GLU A 182 -36.87 80.80 -27.71
N GLU A 183 -38.06 80.35 -28.09
CA GLU A 183 -39.19 80.22 -27.16
C GLU A 183 -39.03 78.99 -26.27
N THR A 184 -38.58 77.88 -26.84
CA THR A 184 -38.31 76.65 -26.08
C THR A 184 -37.15 76.82 -25.12
N ALA A 185 -36.07 77.50 -25.51
CA ALA A 185 -34.98 77.82 -24.61
C ALA A 185 -35.45 78.66 -23.41
N ARG A 186 -36.37 79.60 -23.63
CA ARG A 186 -36.98 80.41 -22.57
C ARG A 186 -37.88 79.58 -21.64
N ALA A 187 -38.64 78.65 -22.19
CA ALA A 187 -39.53 77.78 -21.42
C ALA A 187 -38.75 76.73 -20.61
N LEU A 188 -37.67 76.15 -21.18
CA LEU A 188 -36.78 75.20 -20.51
C LEU A 188 -36.00 75.86 -19.35
N ARG A 189 -35.67 77.15 -19.45
CA ARG A 189 -35.02 77.93 -18.38
C ARG A 189 -35.96 78.30 -17.22
N ASN A 190 -37.25 77.93 -17.27
CA ASN A 190 -38.19 78.26 -16.21
C ASN A 190 -37.80 77.55 -14.89
N PRO A 191 -37.49 78.28 -13.81
CA PRO A 191 -37.05 77.69 -12.54
C PRO A 191 -38.11 76.78 -11.91
N ASN A 192 -39.40 77.02 -12.20
CA ASN A 192 -40.51 76.21 -11.70
C ASN A 192 -40.63 74.86 -12.43
N ALA A 193 -39.94 74.67 -13.57
CA ALA A 193 -39.91 73.38 -14.28
C ALA A 193 -38.92 72.37 -13.64
N MET A 194 -38.06 72.84 -12.74
CA MET A 194 -37.07 72.02 -12.02
C MET A 194 -36.19 71.15 -12.94
N LEU A 195 -35.85 71.68 -14.12
CA LEU A 195 -34.96 71.01 -15.07
C LEU A 195 -33.49 71.28 -14.71
N SER A 196 -32.63 70.30 -14.93
CA SER A 196 -31.20 70.35 -14.61
C SER A 196 -30.32 70.04 -15.83
N SER A 197 -29.09 70.53 -15.83
CA SER A 197 -28.07 70.26 -16.85
C SER A 197 -28.39 70.76 -18.27
N LEU A 198 -29.05 71.92 -18.40
CA LEU A 198 -29.26 72.56 -19.71
C LEU A 198 -27.94 73.14 -20.25
N GLN A 199 -27.60 72.81 -21.50
CA GLN A 199 -26.46 73.38 -22.22
C GLN A 199 -26.94 74.31 -23.34
N ASP A 200 -26.48 75.56 -23.34
CA ASP A 200 -26.93 76.57 -24.31
C ASP A 200 -26.55 76.23 -25.76
N THR A 201 -25.45 75.50 -25.95
CA THR A 201 -24.96 75.03 -27.26
C THR A 201 -25.86 73.97 -27.89
N LEU A 202 -26.64 73.23 -27.08
CA LEU A 202 -27.49 72.12 -27.52
C LEU A 202 -28.97 72.48 -27.63
N MET A 203 -29.35 73.75 -27.44
CA MET A 203 -30.75 74.20 -27.43
C MET A 203 -31.51 73.88 -28.72
N ALA A 204 -30.86 73.99 -29.88
CA ALA A 204 -31.45 73.61 -31.16
C ALA A 204 -31.72 72.10 -31.24
N VAL A 205 -30.85 71.28 -30.64
CA VAL A 205 -30.96 69.82 -30.60
C VAL A 205 -32.02 69.38 -29.60
N TYR A 206 -32.10 70.00 -28.41
CA TYR A 206 -33.18 69.73 -27.45
C TYR A 206 -34.55 70.02 -28.05
N GLN A 207 -34.71 71.14 -28.75
CA GLN A 207 -35.96 71.50 -29.40
C GLN A 207 -36.42 70.40 -30.38
N GLU A 208 -35.51 69.89 -31.20
CA GLU A 208 -35.84 68.87 -32.19
C GLU A 208 -36.18 67.52 -31.54
N VAL A 209 -35.41 67.09 -30.54
CA VAL A 209 -35.64 65.82 -29.84
C VAL A 209 -36.91 65.84 -29.00
N LEU A 210 -37.20 66.94 -28.28
CA LEU A 210 -38.44 67.08 -27.51
C LEU A 210 -39.66 67.14 -28.45
N ARG A 211 -39.54 67.76 -29.62
CA ARG A 211 -40.58 67.80 -30.65
C ARG A 211 -40.89 66.40 -31.19
N GLN A 212 -39.87 65.60 -31.46
CA GLN A 212 -40.02 64.22 -31.90
C GLN A 212 -40.62 63.32 -30.80
N ALA A 213 -40.14 63.42 -29.56
CA ALA A 213 -40.65 62.66 -28.43
C ALA A 213 -42.13 62.98 -28.16
N ARG A 214 -42.51 64.26 -28.23
CA ARG A 214 -43.90 64.68 -28.11
C ARG A 214 -44.77 64.16 -29.26
N ALA A 215 -44.29 64.23 -30.50
CA ALA A 215 -45.02 63.71 -31.66
C ALA A 215 -45.26 62.19 -31.57
N GLN A 216 -44.27 61.44 -31.06
CA GLN A 216 -44.41 59.99 -30.80
C GLN A 216 -45.41 59.69 -29.69
N LYS A 217 -45.39 60.47 -28.60
CA LYS A 217 -46.34 60.33 -27.49
C LYS A 217 -47.77 60.64 -27.93
N ALA A 218 -47.97 61.72 -28.69
CA ALA A 218 -49.26 62.07 -29.28
C ALA A 218 -49.76 61.00 -30.29
N ALA A 219 -48.87 60.41 -31.10
CA ALA A 219 -49.21 59.29 -31.98
C ALA A 219 -49.64 58.04 -31.20
N HIS A 220 -48.95 57.71 -30.10
CA HIS A 220 -49.32 56.60 -29.21
C HIS A 220 -50.67 56.82 -28.51
N ALA A 221 -50.98 58.05 -28.09
CA ALA A 221 -52.27 58.41 -27.52
C ALA A 221 -53.40 58.26 -28.56
N SER A 222 -53.15 58.67 -29.82
CA SER A 222 -54.14 58.56 -30.91
C SER A 222 -54.46 57.10 -31.31
N ALA A 223 -53.55 56.16 -31.09
CA ALA A 223 -53.75 54.74 -31.38
C ALA A 223 -54.63 54.00 -30.34
N LYS A 224 -54.89 54.61 -29.17
CA LYS A 224 -55.70 54.03 -28.08
C LYS A 224 -57.20 54.34 -28.16
N VAL A 225 -57.66 55.05 -29.19
CA VAL A 225 -59.05 55.53 -29.27
C VAL A 225 -60.01 54.41 -29.68
N ASN A 226 -60.63 53.77 -28.69
CA ASN A 226 -61.97 53.19 -28.81
C ASN A 226 -62.78 53.55 -27.56
N GLY A 227 -63.46 54.71 -27.61
CA GLY A 227 -64.61 55.04 -26.76
C GLY A 227 -64.33 55.66 -25.39
N SER A 228 -64.00 56.97 -25.36
CA SER A 228 -64.24 57.86 -24.21
C SER A 228 -64.09 59.32 -24.69
N MET A 229 -65.15 60.12 -24.58
CA MET A 229 -65.10 61.57 -24.84
C MET A 229 -64.63 62.28 -23.57
N GLU A 230 -63.31 62.35 -23.37
CA GLU A 230 -62.61 63.40 -22.62
C GLU A 230 -61.10 63.17 -22.86
N LYS A 231 -60.43 64.09 -23.57
CA LYS A 231 -58.99 63.99 -23.84
C LYS A 231 -58.22 64.49 -22.63
N ASP A 232 -57.47 63.62 -21.97
CA ASP A 232 -56.57 64.00 -20.88
C ASP A 232 -55.28 64.60 -21.46
N ILE A 233 -54.97 65.85 -21.06
CA ILE A 233 -53.82 66.63 -21.54
C ILE A 233 -52.49 65.90 -21.25
N TYR A 234 -52.45 65.06 -20.21
CA TYR A 234 -51.27 64.29 -19.82
C TYR A 234 -50.96 63.09 -20.74
N GLU A 235 -51.89 62.70 -21.62
CA GLU A 235 -51.65 61.67 -22.63
C GLU A 235 -50.88 62.20 -23.85
N GLU A 236 -51.08 63.47 -24.22
CA GLU A 236 -50.43 64.10 -25.38
C GLU A 236 -49.18 64.93 -25.01
N TYR A 237 -49.08 65.43 -23.77
CA TYR A 237 -47.98 66.27 -23.34
C TYR A 237 -46.88 65.45 -22.68
N LEU A 238 -45.62 65.86 -22.89
CA LEU A 238 -44.49 65.29 -22.17
C LEU A 238 -44.56 65.68 -20.69
N THR A 239 -44.29 64.72 -19.81
CA THR A 239 -44.17 64.99 -18.37
C THR A 239 -42.83 65.67 -18.06
N GLN A 240 -42.72 66.26 -16.87
CA GLN A 240 -41.46 66.86 -16.39
C GLN A 240 -40.29 65.88 -16.47
N SER A 241 -40.51 64.62 -16.07
CA SER A 241 -39.52 63.56 -16.12
C SER A 241 -39.13 63.18 -17.55
N GLU A 242 -40.08 63.11 -18.48
CA GLU A 242 -39.81 62.80 -19.88
C GLU A 242 -39.02 63.93 -20.57
N ILE A 243 -39.31 65.20 -20.24
CA ILE A 243 -38.55 66.34 -20.74
C ILE A 243 -37.10 66.28 -20.23
N GLN A 244 -36.92 66.06 -18.93
CA GLN A 244 -35.60 65.90 -18.33
C GLN A 244 -34.84 64.71 -18.94
N GLU A 245 -35.50 63.57 -19.14
CA GLU A 245 -34.91 62.37 -19.74
C GLU A 245 -34.39 62.64 -21.16
N ASN A 246 -35.18 63.32 -22.01
CA ASN A 246 -34.75 63.68 -23.36
C ASN A 246 -33.59 64.69 -23.38
N ILE A 247 -33.57 65.66 -22.46
CA ILE A 247 -32.44 66.59 -22.30
C ILE A 247 -31.17 65.83 -21.89
N THR A 248 -31.27 64.91 -20.92
CA THR A 248 -30.13 64.08 -20.50
C THR A 248 -29.64 63.18 -21.63
N LYS A 249 -30.53 62.60 -22.46
CA LYS A 249 -30.15 61.80 -23.64
C LYS A 249 -29.33 62.60 -24.65
N VAL A 250 -29.73 63.84 -24.94
CA VAL A 250 -28.99 64.73 -25.87
C VAL A 250 -27.63 65.11 -25.31
N ASN A 251 -27.56 65.42 -24.01
CA ASN A 251 -26.31 65.74 -23.32
C ASN A 251 -25.31 64.60 -23.30
N VAL A 252 -25.79 63.37 -23.08
CA VAL A 252 -24.96 62.17 -23.10
C VAL A 252 -24.42 61.97 -24.51
N ARG A 253 -25.27 62.01 -25.55
CA ARG A 253 -24.83 61.83 -26.95
C ARG A 253 -23.76 62.84 -27.38
N ALA A 254 -23.97 64.12 -27.12
CA ALA A 254 -22.98 65.15 -27.46
C ALA A 254 -21.64 64.95 -26.72
N ALA A 255 -21.69 64.47 -25.47
CA ALA A 255 -20.48 64.16 -24.72
C ALA A 255 -19.77 62.89 -25.21
N LEU A 256 -20.51 61.88 -25.70
CA LEU A 256 -19.94 60.69 -26.35
C LEU A 256 -19.22 61.04 -27.66
N GLU A 257 -19.80 61.94 -28.47
CA GLU A 257 -19.15 62.44 -29.70
C GLU A 257 -17.83 63.16 -29.39
N CYS A 258 -17.80 63.99 -28.34
CA CYS A 258 -16.55 64.64 -27.89
C CYS A 258 -15.49 63.63 -27.42
N VAL A 259 -15.92 62.52 -26.80
CA VAL A 259 -15.01 61.42 -26.41
C VAL A 259 -14.48 60.69 -27.64
N ASP A 260 -15.34 60.40 -28.62
CA ASP A 260 -14.94 59.73 -29.87
C ASP A 260 -13.94 60.56 -30.67
N GLU A 261 -14.17 61.88 -30.79
CA GLU A 261 -13.22 62.82 -31.40
C GLU A 261 -11.86 62.84 -30.68
N ALA A 262 -11.86 62.74 -29.35
CA ALA A 262 -10.64 62.73 -28.55
C ALA A 262 -9.86 61.41 -28.69
N ILE A 263 -10.55 60.27 -28.81
CA ILE A 263 -9.94 58.96 -29.11
C ILE A 263 -9.31 59.00 -30.51
N GLU A 264 -9.99 59.55 -31.51
CA GLU A 264 -9.46 59.70 -32.88
C GLU A 264 -8.20 60.57 -32.94
N CYS A 265 -8.14 61.62 -32.13
CA CYS A 265 -6.99 62.52 -32.08
C CYS A 265 -5.77 61.90 -31.36
N GLY A 266 -5.93 60.78 -30.63
CA GLY A 266 -4.85 60.12 -29.92
C GLY A 266 -4.24 60.96 -28.78
N ASP A 267 -4.98 61.92 -28.24
CA ASP A 267 -4.51 62.82 -27.17
C ASP A 267 -5.09 62.41 -25.80
N PRO A 268 -4.26 61.87 -24.88
CA PRO A 268 -4.70 61.42 -23.56
C PRO A 268 -5.31 62.53 -22.70
N LEU A 269 -4.82 63.77 -22.84
CA LEU A 269 -5.28 64.91 -22.04
C LEU A 269 -6.61 65.46 -22.56
N ALA A 270 -6.78 65.50 -23.89
CA ALA A 270 -8.05 65.85 -24.51
C ALA A 270 -9.12 64.80 -24.16
N LEU A 271 -8.78 63.51 -24.22
CA LEU A 271 -9.66 62.41 -23.85
C LEU A 271 -10.10 62.50 -22.38
N LEU A 272 -9.16 62.73 -21.47
CA LEU A 272 -9.48 62.89 -20.05
C LEU A 272 -10.42 64.09 -19.80
N SER A 273 -10.26 65.18 -20.54
CA SER A 273 -11.16 66.34 -20.44
C SER A 273 -12.58 66.04 -20.95
N ALA A 274 -12.71 65.24 -22.02
CA ALA A 274 -13.99 64.81 -22.56
C ALA A 274 -14.71 63.82 -21.61
N LEU A 275 -13.97 62.87 -21.03
CA LEU A 275 -14.49 61.91 -20.05
C LEU A 275 -14.96 62.57 -18.74
N GLN A 276 -14.34 63.69 -18.35
CA GLN A 276 -14.73 64.49 -17.17
C GLN A 276 -16.02 65.31 -17.38
N SER A 277 -16.65 65.22 -18.55
CA SER A 277 -17.90 65.92 -18.82
C SER A 277 -18.98 65.56 -17.79
N PRO A 278 -19.63 66.55 -17.14
CA PRO A 278 -20.66 66.30 -16.14
C PRO A 278 -21.88 65.57 -16.70
N SER A 279 -22.05 65.56 -18.03
CA SER A 279 -23.11 64.85 -18.73
C SER A 279 -22.93 63.33 -18.75
N LEU A 280 -21.68 62.83 -18.73
CA LEU A 280 -21.39 61.39 -18.75
C LEU A 280 -21.40 60.78 -17.34
N ALA A 281 -21.13 61.62 -16.32
CA ALA A 281 -21.12 61.24 -14.91
C ALA A 281 -20.28 59.97 -14.62
N LEU A 282 -19.17 59.80 -15.34
CA LEU A 282 -18.26 58.67 -15.18
C LEU A 282 -17.58 58.73 -13.81
N ARG A 283 -17.47 57.56 -13.17
CA ARG A 283 -16.87 57.40 -11.84
C ARG A 283 -15.46 56.84 -11.97
N GLY A 284 -14.57 57.29 -11.08
CA GLY A 284 -13.22 56.72 -10.94
C GLY A 284 -12.17 57.28 -11.90
N LEU A 285 -12.40 58.42 -12.55
CA LEU A 285 -11.40 59.04 -13.42
C LEU A 285 -10.21 59.57 -12.62
N LEU A 286 -9.02 59.06 -12.93
CA LEU A 286 -7.73 59.43 -12.33
C LEU A 286 -6.84 60.09 -13.37
N ARG A 287 -6.30 61.26 -13.02
CA ARG A 287 -5.49 62.05 -13.96
C ARG A 287 -4.22 61.34 -14.42
N ASP A 288 -3.65 60.52 -13.54
CA ASP A 288 -2.40 59.80 -13.80
C ASP A 288 -2.59 58.58 -14.71
N HIS A 289 -3.85 58.20 -15.03
CA HIS A 289 -4.18 57.03 -15.85
C HIS A 289 -4.65 57.42 -17.27
N ALA A 290 -4.39 58.66 -17.70
CA ALA A 290 -4.83 59.17 -18.99
C ALA A 290 -4.40 58.29 -20.18
N ASP A 291 -3.15 57.82 -20.16
CA ASP A 291 -2.60 56.95 -21.22
C ASP A 291 -3.28 55.57 -21.23
N TRP A 292 -3.57 55.02 -20.06
CA TRP A 292 -4.31 53.75 -19.92
C TRP A 292 -5.75 53.85 -20.43
N TYR A 293 -6.42 54.98 -20.20
CA TYR A 293 -7.75 55.22 -20.76
C TYR A 293 -7.70 55.31 -22.28
N LEU A 294 -6.67 55.95 -22.84
CA LEU A 294 -6.52 56.05 -24.28
C LEU A 294 -6.28 54.67 -24.91
N GLU A 295 -5.36 53.87 -24.37
CA GLU A 295 -5.08 52.52 -24.89
C GLU A 295 -6.32 51.61 -24.79
N GLN A 296 -6.97 51.57 -23.62
CA GLN A 296 -8.14 50.71 -23.40
C GLN A 296 -9.33 51.12 -24.27
N LEU A 297 -9.69 52.41 -24.29
CA LEU A 297 -10.87 52.87 -25.05
C LEU A 297 -10.62 52.83 -26.57
N THR A 298 -9.38 52.95 -27.03
CA THR A 298 -9.02 52.71 -28.43
C THR A 298 -9.21 51.24 -28.77
N SER A 299 -8.77 50.32 -27.91
CA SER A 299 -8.98 48.88 -28.08
C SER A 299 -10.47 48.51 -28.07
N ASP A 300 -11.26 49.06 -27.14
CA ASP A 300 -12.69 48.80 -27.05
C ASP A 300 -13.45 49.30 -28.30
N ARG A 301 -13.03 50.46 -28.84
CA ARG A 301 -13.56 51.01 -30.10
C ARG A 301 -13.21 50.15 -31.30
N GLU A 302 -11.96 49.67 -31.41
CA GLU A 302 -11.54 48.75 -32.47
C GLU A 302 -12.30 47.42 -32.40
N GLN A 303 -12.49 46.87 -31.20
CA GLN A 303 -13.23 45.64 -30.97
C GLN A 303 -14.72 45.80 -31.36
N LYS A 304 -15.35 46.91 -30.94
CA LYS A 304 -16.74 47.22 -31.32
C LYS A 304 -16.90 47.39 -32.84
N ALA A 305 -15.91 48.00 -33.50
CA ALA A 305 -15.89 48.14 -34.95
C ALA A 305 -15.76 46.78 -35.68
N LEU A 306 -15.00 45.83 -35.11
CA LEU A 306 -14.91 44.45 -35.62
C LEU A 306 -16.24 43.68 -35.46
N ASP A 307 -16.92 43.87 -34.33
CA ASP A 307 -18.17 43.16 -34.02
C ASP A 307 -19.38 43.67 -34.84
N LEU A 308 -19.47 44.98 -35.07
CA LEU A 308 -20.58 45.61 -35.79
C LEU A 308 -20.30 45.82 -37.29
N GLY A 309 -19.05 45.76 -37.73
CA GLY A 309 -18.64 46.02 -39.12
C GLY A 309 -18.71 47.50 -39.53
N CYS A 310 -18.97 48.41 -38.60
CA CYS A 310 -18.92 49.86 -38.77
C CYS A 310 -18.31 50.51 -37.52
N VAL A 311 -17.65 51.65 -37.69
CA VAL A 311 -17.16 52.46 -36.56
C VAL A 311 -18.36 53.21 -36.00
N ASP A 312 -18.75 52.86 -34.78
CA ASP A 312 -19.80 53.53 -34.01
C ASP A 312 -19.23 53.99 -32.67
N THR A 313 -19.83 55.04 -32.09
CA THR A 313 -19.40 55.60 -30.82
C THR A 313 -19.59 54.61 -29.66
N LEU A 314 -18.68 54.65 -28.68
CA LEU A 314 -18.85 53.87 -27.45
C LEU A 314 -20.03 54.43 -26.65
N GLU A 315 -20.85 53.54 -26.09
CA GLU A 315 -21.95 53.92 -25.22
C GLU A 315 -21.44 54.35 -23.84
N ARG A 316 -22.25 55.09 -23.08
CA ARG A 316 -21.86 55.56 -21.74
C ARG A 316 -21.46 54.42 -20.80
N ASP A 317 -22.14 53.27 -20.88
CA ASP A 317 -21.85 52.11 -20.04
C ASP A 317 -20.54 51.42 -20.47
N GLU A 318 -20.28 51.33 -21.78
CA GLU A 318 -19.01 50.81 -22.33
C GLU A 318 -17.83 51.72 -21.94
N LEU A 319 -17.99 53.05 -21.98
CA LEU A 319 -16.96 53.98 -21.50
C LEU A 319 -16.68 53.82 -20.01
N GLN A 320 -17.72 53.59 -19.19
CA GLN A 320 -17.55 53.37 -17.76
C GLN A 320 -16.83 52.04 -17.50
N GLU A 321 -17.13 51.00 -18.26
CA GLU A 321 -16.45 49.71 -18.21
C GLU A 321 -14.97 49.84 -18.62
N GLY A 322 -14.68 50.48 -19.75
CA GLY A 322 -13.31 50.72 -20.20
C GLY A 322 -12.48 51.56 -19.21
N VAL A 323 -13.07 52.59 -18.59
CA VAL A 323 -12.41 53.35 -17.51
C VAL A 323 -12.15 52.48 -16.28
N CYS A 324 -13.08 51.59 -15.90
CA CYS A 324 -12.87 50.64 -14.81
C CYS A 324 -11.73 49.67 -15.12
N VAL A 325 -11.73 49.07 -16.32
CA VAL A 325 -10.70 48.13 -16.77
C VAL A 325 -9.33 48.80 -16.79
N ALA A 326 -9.20 49.96 -17.43
CA ALA A 326 -7.95 50.72 -17.47
C ALA A 326 -7.41 51.09 -16.07
N ASN A 327 -8.31 51.43 -15.13
CA ASN A 327 -7.92 51.69 -13.75
C ASN A 327 -7.42 50.44 -13.03
N GLU A 328 -8.07 49.31 -13.25
CA GLU A 328 -7.63 48.02 -12.72
C GLU A 328 -6.28 47.61 -13.31
N GLU A 329 -6.09 47.76 -14.62
CA GLU A 329 -4.86 47.45 -15.35
C GLU A 329 -3.67 48.30 -14.84
N ALA A 330 -3.88 49.62 -14.73
CA ALA A 330 -2.88 50.53 -14.19
C ALA A 330 -2.51 50.20 -12.73
N GLN A 331 -3.50 49.86 -11.92
CA GLN A 331 -3.28 49.48 -10.53
C GLN A 331 -2.58 48.10 -10.41
N ARG A 332 -2.91 47.13 -11.28
CA ARG A 332 -2.24 45.83 -11.38
C ARG A 332 -0.77 46.01 -11.77
N SER A 333 -0.49 46.82 -12.80
CA SER A 333 0.88 47.13 -13.22
C SER A 333 1.70 47.79 -12.10
N LYS A 334 1.11 48.76 -11.39
CA LYS A 334 1.75 49.42 -10.25
C LYS A 334 2.03 48.48 -9.08
N THR A 335 1.07 47.63 -8.72
CA THR A 335 1.22 46.65 -7.63
C THR A 335 2.23 45.55 -7.98
N MET A 336 2.28 45.13 -9.25
CA MET A 336 3.29 44.21 -9.77
C MET A 336 4.71 44.78 -9.67
N LEU A 337 4.93 46.02 -10.13
CA LEU A 337 6.26 46.66 -10.02
C LEU A 337 6.70 46.80 -8.56
N GLN A 338 5.77 47.12 -7.65
CA GLN A 338 6.06 47.16 -6.21
C GLN A 338 6.39 45.77 -5.64
N ALA A 339 5.74 44.71 -6.12
CA ALA A 339 6.03 43.35 -5.70
C ALA A 339 7.41 42.89 -6.20
N VAL A 340 7.74 43.16 -7.46
CA VAL A 340 9.07 42.87 -8.05
C VAL A 340 10.18 43.66 -7.34
N SER A 341 9.94 44.92 -6.99
CA SER A 341 10.88 45.72 -6.20
C SER A 341 11.13 45.10 -4.82
N LYS A 342 10.08 44.67 -4.11
CA LYS A 342 10.21 43.95 -2.83
C LYS A 342 10.94 42.61 -2.95
N ILE A 343 10.75 41.89 -4.05
CA ILE A 343 11.49 40.64 -4.33
C ILE A 343 12.98 40.94 -4.48
N ASN A 344 13.33 41.97 -5.26
CA ASN A 344 14.70 42.40 -5.44
C ASN A 344 15.35 42.89 -4.12
N GLU A 345 14.60 43.58 -3.26
CA GLU A 345 15.04 43.93 -1.90
C GLU A 345 15.27 42.70 -1.02
N ALA A 346 14.36 41.73 -1.03
CA ALA A 346 14.50 40.50 -0.26
C ALA A 346 15.72 39.67 -0.70
N LEU A 347 15.96 39.59 -2.01
CA LEU A 347 17.14 38.93 -2.60
C LEU A 347 18.44 39.58 -2.12
N ARG A 348 18.50 40.92 -2.08
CA ARG A 348 19.64 41.68 -1.53
C ARG A 348 19.83 41.46 -0.03
N GLY A 349 18.73 41.25 0.71
CA GLY A 349 18.73 40.98 2.15
C GLY A 349 19.33 39.62 2.54
N GLY A 350 19.34 38.64 1.63
CA GLY A 350 20.01 37.35 1.84
C GLY A 350 19.23 36.32 2.65
N GLU A 351 18.04 36.65 3.17
CA GLU A 351 17.23 35.73 3.98
C GLU A 351 16.25 34.92 3.13
N ALA A 352 16.50 33.61 3.02
CA ALA A 352 15.71 32.68 2.21
C ALA A 352 14.19 32.73 2.48
N CYS A 353 13.78 32.80 3.76
CA CYS A 353 12.36 32.88 4.13
C CYS A 353 11.70 34.19 3.67
N GLN A 354 12.44 35.30 3.67
CA GLN A 354 11.92 36.59 3.20
C GLN A 354 11.79 36.60 1.68
N THR A 355 12.77 36.03 0.98
CA THR A 355 12.78 35.91 -0.47
C THR A 355 11.59 35.10 -0.98
N VAL A 356 11.34 33.91 -0.42
CA VAL A 356 10.16 33.14 -0.82
C VAL A 356 8.87 33.86 -0.48
N ARG A 357 8.78 34.51 0.69
CA ARG A 357 7.58 35.26 1.04
C ARG A 357 7.30 36.40 0.07
N ALA A 358 8.34 37.03 -0.46
CA ALA A 358 8.22 38.06 -1.50
C ALA A 358 7.84 37.44 -2.85
N LEU A 359 8.44 36.32 -3.23
CA LEU A 359 8.14 35.59 -4.47
C LEU A 359 6.71 35.03 -4.50
N MET A 360 6.16 34.64 -3.35
CA MET A 360 4.78 34.17 -3.20
C MET A 360 3.74 35.29 -3.24
N ASN A 361 4.15 36.55 -3.41
CA ASN A 361 3.18 37.64 -3.54
C ASN A 361 2.41 37.47 -4.86
N PRO A 362 1.08 37.25 -4.85
CA PRO A 362 0.30 37.07 -6.07
C PRO A 362 0.39 38.27 -7.03
N ASP A 363 0.63 39.47 -6.48
CA ASP A 363 0.77 40.69 -7.27
C ASP A 363 1.99 40.65 -8.21
N ALA A 364 2.99 39.80 -7.94
CA ALA A 364 4.18 39.66 -8.80
C ALA A 364 3.94 38.86 -10.08
N HIS A 365 2.79 38.18 -10.21
CA HIS A 365 2.44 37.34 -11.35
C HIS A 365 3.51 36.30 -11.71
N LEU A 366 4.09 35.64 -10.70
CA LEU A 366 5.10 34.60 -10.85
C LEU A 366 4.48 33.19 -10.81
N PRO A 367 5.17 32.17 -11.35
CA PRO A 367 4.75 30.76 -11.25
C PRO A 367 4.70 30.27 -9.80
N ASP A 368 4.13 29.09 -9.58
CA ASP A 368 4.04 28.48 -8.24
C ASP A 368 5.41 28.42 -7.54
N VAL A 369 5.48 29.00 -6.34
CA VAL A 369 6.68 29.05 -5.51
C VAL A 369 6.50 28.14 -4.30
N TYR A 370 7.50 27.30 -4.01
CA TYR A 370 7.40 26.31 -2.96
C TYR A 370 8.16 26.70 -1.68
N PRO A 371 7.48 26.85 -0.51
CA PRO A 371 8.12 27.24 0.75
C PRO A 371 9.27 26.37 1.22
N PHE A 372 9.23 25.06 0.94
CA PHE A 372 10.30 24.14 1.34
C PHE A 372 11.61 24.38 0.58
N ALA A 373 11.54 25.06 -0.58
CA ALA A 373 12.68 25.33 -1.45
C ALA A 373 13.28 26.72 -1.25
N ALA A 374 13.02 27.37 -0.12
CA ALA A 374 13.45 28.75 0.12
C ALA A 374 14.96 28.99 -0.04
N GLU A 375 15.76 28.07 0.47
CA GLU A 375 17.22 28.12 0.32
C GLU A 375 17.66 27.99 -1.14
N LEU A 376 16.93 27.20 -1.96
CA LEU A 376 17.23 27.04 -3.38
C LEU A 376 16.95 28.35 -4.13
N TYR A 377 15.78 28.97 -3.95
CA TYR A 377 15.45 30.23 -4.62
C TYR A 377 16.44 31.34 -4.25
N GLN A 378 16.78 31.52 -2.97
CA GLN A 378 17.75 32.54 -2.56
C GLN A 378 19.16 32.27 -3.13
N ARG A 379 19.62 31.01 -3.09
CA ARG A 379 20.96 30.66 -3.55
C ARG A 379 21.14 30.85 -5.05
N GLU A 380 20.12 30.55 -5.84
CA GLU A 380 20.21 30.60 -7.31
C GLU A 380 19.79 31.96 -7.90
N LEU A 381 18.85 32.69 -7.30
CA LEU A 381 18.42 34.01 -7.80
C LEU A 381 19.37 35.15 -7.43
N ALA A 382 20.02 35.10 -6.27
CA ALA A 382 20.98 36.12 -5.85
C ALA A 382 22.16 36.32 -6.83
N PRO A 383 22.83 35.25 -7.33
CA PRO A 383 23.88 35.42 -8.33
C PRO A 383 23.35 35.92 -9.68
N LEU A 384 22.11 35.60 -10.06
CA LEU A 384 21.47 36.16 -11.27
C LEU A 384 21.27 37.67 -11.13
N GLN A 385 20.76 38.13 -9.98
CA GLN A 385 20.61 39.55 -9.70
C GLN A 385 21.95 40.32 -9.75
N GLN A 386 23.04 39.70 -9.30
CA GLN A 386 24.39 40.30 -9.34
C GLN A 386 24.97 40.40 -10.75
N GLN A 387 24.49 39.59 -11.69
CA GLN A 387 24.94 39.59 -13.08
C GLN A 387 24.16 40.59 -13.96
N CYS A 388 22.99 41.04 -13.51
CA CYS A 388 22.20 42.04 -14.22
C CYS A 388 22.83 43.44 -14.11
N PRO A 389 22.89 44.22 -15.21
CA PRO A 389 23.58 45.51 -15.26
C PRO A 389 22.97 46.57 -14.33
N GLU A 390 21.66 46.50 -14.05
CA GLU A 390 20.96 47.42 -13.15
C GLU A 390 20.91 46.92 -11.69
N GLY A 391 21.40 45.70 -11.42
CA GLY A 391 21.35 45.09 -10.08
C GLY A 391 19.93 44.74 -9.60
N GLU A 392 18.96 44.70 -10.51
CA GLU A 392 17.57 44.30 -10.28
C GLU A 392 17.12 43.34 -11.38
N LEU A 393 16.43 42.27 -10.98
CA LEU A 393 15.80 41.32 -11.89
C LEU A 393 14.44 41.86 -12.32
N GLN A 394 14.19 41.85 -13.62
CA GLN A 394 12.90 42.24 -14.19
C GLN A 394 11.85 41.13 -14.00
N GLN A 395 10.56 41.44 -14.19
CA GLN A 395 9.48 40.46 -13.99
C GLN A 395 9.63 39.23 -14.90
N GLU A 396 10.00 39.42 -16.16
CA GLU A 396 10.19 38.33 -17.13
C GLU A 396 11.36 37.41 -16.73
N GLU A 397 12.46 37.99 -16.27
CA GLU A 397 13.65 37.25 -15.81
C GLU A 397 13.32 36.45 -14.55
N LEU A 398 12.58 37.06 -13.61
CA LEU A 398 12.08 36.37 -12.41
C LEU A 398 11.12 35.25 -12.78
N PHE A 399 10.23 35.45 -13.75
CA PHE A 399 9.28 34.43 -14.18
C PHE A 399 10.00 33.17 -14.66
N VAL A 400 10.93 33.31 -15.60
CA VAL A 400 11.69 32.18 -16.16
C VAL A 400 12.56 31.51 -15.10
N ALA A 401 13.27 32.29 -14.29
CA ALA A 401 14.12 31.74 -13.24
C ALA A 401 13.31 30.99 -12.17
N VAL A 402 12.18 31.53 -11.75
CA VAL A 402 11.28 30.88 -10.76
C VAL A 402 10.66 29.62 -11.36
N GLU A 403 10.22 29.64 -12.62
CA GLU A 403 9.68 28.47 -13.31
C GLU A 403 10.69 27.30 -13.31
N MET A 404 11.95 27.59 -13.68
CA MET A 404 13.02 26.59 -13.69
C MET A 404 13.36 26.08 -12.28
N LEU A 405 13.49 26.98 -11.30
CA LEU A 405 13.82 26.61 -9.94
C LEU A 405 12.69 25.85 -9.24
N SER A 406 11.43 26.16 -9.56
CA SER A 406 10.27 25.41 -9.10
C SER A 406 10.25 23.99 -9.67
N ALA A 407 10.60 23.80 -10.94
CA ALA A 407 10.76 22.47 -11.52
C ALA A 407 11.89 21.67 -10.83
N VAL A 408 13.04 22.29 -10.55
CA VAL A 408 14.15 21.68 -9.79
C VAL A 408 13.72 21.32 -8.36
N ALA A 409 12.91 22.16 -7.72
CA ALA A 409 12.37 21.89 -6.40
C ALA A 409 11.44 20.67 -6.40
N LEU A 410 10.57 20.54 -7.41
CA LEU A 410 9.70 19.37 -7.58
C LEU A 410 10.49 18.08 -7.84
N VAL A 411 11.56 18.13 -8.65
CA VAL A 411 12.47 16.99 -8.84
C VAL A 411 13.07 16.55 -7.51
N ASN A 412 13.57 17.49 -6.71
CA ASN A 412 14.11 17.19 -5.38
C ASN A 412 13.06 16.59 -4.43
N GLN A 413 11.83 17.12 -4.43
CA GLN A 413 10.74 16.61 -3.62
C GLN A 413 10.36 15.18 -4.03
N ALA A 414 10.31 14.89 -5.33
CA ALA A 414 10.05 13.55 -5.84
C ALA A 414 11.17 12.56 -5.46
N LEU A 415 12.44 13.00 -5.48
CA LEU A 415 13.58 12.20 -5.01
C LEU A 415 13.49 11.91 -3.49
N GLU A 416 13.10 12.89 -2.68
CA GLU A 416 12.91 12.70 -1.23
C GLU A 416 11.74 11.78 -0.90
N ALA A 417 10.62 11.92 -1.63
CA ALA A 417 9.44 11.07 -1.52
C ALA A 417 9.66 9.66 -2.08
N LYS A 418 10.74 9.47 -2.84
CA LYS A 418 11.05 8.27 -3.63
C LYS A 418 9.95 7.91 -4.63
N ASP A 419 9.28 8.92 -5.16
CA ASP A 419 8.22 8.76 -6.14
C ASP A 419 8.82 8.85 -7.55
N THR A 420 8.99 7.69 -8.18
CA THR A 420 9.53 7.58 -9.54
C THR A 420 8.59 8.18 -10.59
N GLY A 421 7.27 8.14 -10.36
CA GLY A 421 6.30 8.69 -11.31
C GLY A 421 6.33 10.21 -11.33
N ALA A 422 6.28 10.82 -10.14
CA ALA A 422 6.41 12.27 -9.99
C ALA A 422 7.80 12.77 -10.45
N PHE A 423 8.86 12.00 -10.17
CA PHE A 423 10.21 12.32 -10.64
C PHE A 423 10.28 12.35 -12.17
N CYS A 424 9.77 11.32 -12.85
CA CYS A 424 9.78 11.28 -14.31
C CYS A 424 9.00 12.46 -14.92
N ALA A 425 7.84 12.78 -14.37
CA ALA A 425 7.03 13.92 -14.84
C ALA A 425 7.75 15.26 -14.63
N ALA A 426 8.37 15.46 -13.48
CA ALA A 426 9.10 16.69 -13.17
C ALA A 426 10.38 16.85 -14.00
N LEU A 427 11.11 15.76 -14.26
CA LEU A 427 12.36 15.77 -15.02
C LEU A 427 12.14 16.00 -16.53
N VAL A 428 11.05 15.45 -17.09
CA VAL A 428 10.69 15.60 -18.52
C VAL A 428 10.00 16.94 -18.79
N SER A 429 9.56 17.66 -17.76
CA SER A 429 8.91 18.95 -17.90
C SER A 429 9.81 19.95 -18.65
N PRO A 430 9.32 20.64 -19.70
CA PRO A 430 10.07 21.68 -20.38
C PRO A 430 10.58 22.77 -19.44
N ALA A 431 9.83 23.02 -18.35
CA ALA A 431 10.18 23.97 -17.31
C ALA A 431 11.50 23.63 -16.60
N ALA A 432 11.92 22.35 -16.53
CA ALA A 432 13.17 21.97 -15.88
C ALA A 432 14.42 22.40 -16.67
N GLY A 433 14.29 22.63 -17.98
CA GLY A 433 15.38 23.06 -18.85
C GLY A 433 16.62 22.14 -18.87
N LEU A 434 16.47 20.85 -18.50
CA LEU A 434 17.56 19.88 -18.46
C LEU A 434 17.84 19.33 -19.86
N ALA A 435 19.13 19.21 -20.22
CA ALA A 435 19.58 18.75 -21.53
C ALA A 435 19.93 17.24 -21.53
N ASP A 436 19.96 16.63 -22.72
CA ASP A 436 20.41 15.25 -22.97
C ASP A 436 19.65 14.16 -22.18
N LEU A 437 18.33 14.34 -22.02
CA LEU A 437 17.46 13.36 -21.38
C LEU A 437 17.14 12.18 -22.31
N ASP A 438 17.54 10.98 -21.91
CA ASP A 438 17.12 9.73 -22.54
C ASP A 438 16.03 9.02 -21.70
N GLY A 439 14.84 8.87 -22.28
CA GLY A 439 13.71 8.19 -21.65
C GLY A 439 14.00 6.73 -21.26
N SER A 440 14.99 6.09 -21.87
CA SER A 440 15.41 4.72 -21.54
C SER A 440 16.24 4.64 -20.24
N LEU A 441 16.86 5.75 -19.81
CA LEU A 441 17.75 5.82 -18.64
C LEU A 441 17.08 6.41 -17.39
N MET A 442 15.78 6.71 -17.43
CA MET A 442 15.04 7.39 -16.35
C MET A 442 15.20 6.73 -14.97
N GLN A 443 15.22 5.41 -14.90
CA GLN A 443 15.42 4.70 -13.63
C GLN A 443 16.86 4.85 -13.11
N ARG A 444 17.86 4.88 -14.01
CA ARG A 444 19.27 5.11 -13.65
C ARG A 444 19.51 6.55 -13.23
N TYR A 445 18.87 7.53 -13.90
CA TYR A 445 18.88 8.92 -13.47
C TYR A 445 18.32 9.08 -12.05
N PHE A 446 17.20 8.43 -11.74
CA PHE A 446 16.62 8.46 -10.41
C PHE A 446 17.59 7.91 -9.35
N GLU A 447 18.24 6.77 -9.61
CA GLU A 447 19.18 6.16 -8.66
C GLU A 447 20.41 7.04 -8.39
N GLU A 448 21.04 7.60 -9.43
CA GLU A 448 22.22 8.46 -9.26
C GLU A 448 21.87 9.79 -8.58
N LEU A 449 20.79 10.45 -9.02
CA LEU A 449 20.34 11.70 -8.42
C LEU A 449 19.84 11.52 -6.98
N TRP A 450 19.26 10.37 -6.66
CA TRP A 450 18.91 10.04 -5.29
C TRP A 450 20.14 9.83 -4.41
N GLU A 451 21.19 9.17 -4.90
CA GLU A 451 22.46 9.07 -4.15
C GLU A 451 23.12 10.45 -3.95
N LEU A 452 23.13 11.31 -4.98
CA LEU A 452 23.60 12.70 -4.86
C LEU A 452 22.79 13.47 -3.81
N LYS A 453 21.46 13.37 -3.85
CA LYS A 453 20.56 13.99 -2.87
C LYS A 453 20.80 13.45 -1.46
N ARG A 454 21.06 12.14 -1.32
CA ARG A 454 21.38 11.52 -0.02
C ARG A 454 22.69 12.05 0.55
N ARG A 455 23.71 12.27 -0.29
CA ARG A 455 24.99 12.88 0.12
C ARG A 455 24.83 14.35 0.52
N ALA A 456 23.97 15.10 -0.19
CA ALA A 456 23.63 16.50 0.13
C ALA A 456 22.77 16.64 1.41
N GLY A 457 22.12 15.56 1.86
CA GLY A 457 21.32 15.52 3.08
C GLY A 457 20.09 16.41 3.00
N ARG A 458 20.02 17.43 3.87
CA ARG A 458 18.88 18.36 3.93
C ARG A 458 18.91 19.44 2.82
N ALA A 459 20.06 19.67 2.19
CA ALA A 459 20.16 20.65 1.11
C ALA A 459 19.50 20.12 -0.17
N LEU A 460 18.78 20.96 -0.90
CA LEU A 460 18.24 20.63 -2.22
C LEU A 460 19.35 20.71 -3.27
N LEU A 461 19.33 19.78 -4.22
CA LEU A 461 20.21 19.79 -5.38
C LEU A 461 19.88 21.00 -6.27
N THR A 462 20.93 21.67 -6.72
CA THR A 462 20.90 22.73 -7.74
C THR A 462 20.62 22.17 -9.13
N TRP A 463 20.25 23.04 -10.07
CA TRP A 463 20.15 22.68 -11.48
C TRP A 463 21.45 22.07 -12.03
N ASN A 464 22.61 22.65 -11.68
CA ASN A 464 23.92 22.16 -12.10
C ASN A 464 24.24 20.75 -11.59
N GLU A 465 23.88 20.45 -10.35
CA GLU A 465 24.07 19.11 -9.76
C GLU A 465 23.15 18.08 -10.40
N LEU A 466 21.90 18.46 -10.73
CA LEU A 466 20.99 17.60 -11.49
C LEU A 466 21.56 17.31 -12.89
N GLN A 467 21.95 18.33 -13.65
CA GLN A 467 22.53 18.14 -14.99
C GLN A 467 23.83 17.32 -14.94
N SER A 468 24.69 17.55 -13.95
CA SER A 468 25.92 16.75 -13.78
C SER A 468 25.62 15.29 -13.48
N GLY A 469 24.60 14.99 -12.68
CA GLY A 469 24.16 13.62 -12.41
C GLY A 469 23.63 12.92 -13.66
N LEU A 470 22.82 13.62 -14.46
CA LEU A 470 22.34 13.12 -15.76
C LEU A 470 23.50 12.83 -16.72
N ASN A 471 24.43 13.78 -16.87
CA ASN A 471 25.61 13.62 -17.71
C ASN A 471 26.46 12.43 -17.26
N THR A 472 26.60 12.21 -15.94
CA THR A 472 27.34 11.06 -15.41
C THR A 472 26.68 9.73 -15.81
N VAL A 473 25.35 9.64 -15.70
CA VAL A 473 24.61 8.43 -16.13
C VAL A 473 24.70 8.25 -17.65
N ASN A 474 24.62 9.32 -18.43
CA ASN A 474 24.75 9.27 -19.88
C ASN A 474 26.14 8.79 -20.31
N THR A 475 27.20 9.36 -19.71
CA THR A 475 28.58 8.93 -19.98
C THR A 475 28.80 7.47 -19.58
N ALA A 476 28.29 7.03 -18.43
CA ALA A 476 28.37 5.63 -18.01
C ALA A 476 27.62 4.68 -18.95
N ALA A 477 26.42 5.06 -19.42
CA ALA A 477 25.66 4.28 -20.38
C ALA A 477 26.37 4.21 -21.74
N GLN A 478 27.00 5.31 -22.17
CA GLN A 478 27.80 5.34 -23.39
C GLN A 478 29.06 4.46 -23.25
N ASP A 479 29.76 4.52 -22.13
CA ASP A 479 30.93 3.67 -21.85
C ASP A 479 30.56 2.18 -21.86
N GLU A 480 29.41 1.82 -21.28
CA GLU A 480 28.87 0.45 -21.33
C GLU A 480 28.53 0.03 -22.77
N HIS A 481 27.93 0.92 -23.56
CA HIS A 481 27.63 0.66 -24.97
C HIS A 481 28.91 0.43 -25.79
N ASP A 482 29.91 1.31 -25.62
CA ASP A 482 31.21 1.20 -26.29
C ASP A 482 31.95 -0.08 -25.87
N GLN A 483 31.78 -0.52 -24.61
CA GLN A 483 32.32 -1.79 -24.12
C GLN A 483 31.62 -3.00 -24.76
N ILE A 484 30.29 -2.96 -24.95
CA ILE A 484 29.55 -4.00 -25.67
C ILE A 484 30.04 -4.09 -27.13
N LEU A 485 30.25 -2.95 -27.79
CA LEU A 485 30.80 -2.91 -29.15
C LEU A 485 32.21 -3.52 -29.20
N ALA A 486 33.08 -3.21 -28.23
CA ALA A 486 34.42 -3.79 -28.13
C ALA A 486 34.38 -5.32 -27.94
N ILE A 487 33.49 -5.83 -27.09
CA ILE A 487 33.25 -7.28 -26.91
C ILE A 487 32.73 -7.92 -28.20
N GLY A 488 31.84 -7.24 -28.91
CA GLY A 488 31.34 -7.65 -30.22
C GLY A 488 32.46 -7.80 -31.25
N LEU A 489 33.38 -6.82 -31.30
CA LEU A 489 34.56 -6.86 -32.17
C LEU A 489 35.49 -8.05 -31.82
N VAL A 490 35.69 -8.35 -30.54
CA VAL A 490 36.47 -9.53 -30.10
C VAL A 490 35.78 -10.82 -30.57
N ASN A 491 34.47 -10.94 -30.42
CA ASN A 491 33.72 -12.12 -30.86
C ASN A 491 33.70 -12.29 -32.37
N GLN A 492 33.62 -11.19 -33.12
CA GLN A 492 33.71 -11.18 -34.57
C GLN A 492 35.11 -11.61 -35.04
N ALA A 493 36.16 -11.09 -34.41
CA ALA A 493 37.53 -11.48 -34.70
C ALA A 493 37.80 -12.97 -34.39
N LEU A 494 37.18 -13.52 -33.35
CA LEU A 494 37.21 -14.96 -33.04
C LEU A 494 36.52 -15.82 -34.11
N CYS A 495 35.42 -15.34 -34.70
CA CYS A 495 34.77 -16.04 -35.81
C CYS A 495 35.64 -16.05 -37.08
N CYS A 496 36.35 -14.94 -37.36
CA CYS A 496 37.26 -14.84 -38.50
C CYS A 496 38.58 -15.62 -38.32
N SER A 497 38.86 -16.16 -37.12
CA SER A 497 40.10 -16.87 -36.78
C SER A 497 41.39 -16.09 -37.09
N ASP A 498 41.36 -14.78 -36.91
CA ASP A 498 42.48 -13.88 -37.20
C ASP A 498 43.13 -13.38 -35.89
N PRO A 499 44.36 -13.84 -35.56
CA PRO A 499 45.05 -13.45 -34.33
C PRO A 499 45.36 -11.95 -34.24
N GLN A 500 45.57 -11.27 -35.37
CA GLN A 500 45.92 -9.84 -35.39
C GLN A 500 44.70 -8.97 -35.11
N LYS A 501 43.54 -9.33 -35.68
CA LYS A 501 42.27 -8.65 -35.38
C LYS A 501 41.81 -8.86 -33.94
N ILE A 502 42.03 -10.05 -33.39
CA ILE A 502 41.75 -10.33 -31.97
C ILE A 502 42.63 -9.45 -31.09
N LEU A 503 43.94 -9.39 -31.37
CA LEU A 503 44.85 -8.55 -30.61
C LEU A 503 44.51 -7.05 -30.73
N ALA A 504 44.12 -6.58 -31.91
CA ALA A 504 43.66 -5.20 -32.10
C ALA A 504 42.38 -4.90 -31.29
N ALA A 505 41.41 -5.83 -31.27
CA ALA A 505 40.18 -5.69 -30.50
C ALA A 505 40.42 -5.74 -28.98
N LEU A 506 41.36 -6.57 -28.52
CA LEU A 506 41.75 -6.67 -27.10
C LEU A 506 42.53 -5.44 -26.60
N LEU A 507 43.19 -4.69 -27.49
CA LEU A 507 43.94 -3.48 -27.16
C LEU A 507 43.10 -2.19 -27.18
N LEU A 508 41.82 -2.28 -27.57
CA LEU A 508 40.92 -1.12 -27.55
C LEU A 508 40.72 -0.62 -26.11
N PRO A 509 40.85 0.70 -25.84
CA PRO A 509 40.61 1.27 -24.51
C PRO A 509 39.20 0.94 -23.97
N SER A 510 38.19 0.93 -24.85
CA SER A 510 36.80 0.60 -24.54
C SER A 510 36.57 -0.87 -24.15
N SER A 511 37.53 -1.77 -24.38
CA SER A 511 37.40 -3.17 -23.95
C SER A 511 37.45 -3.33 -22.42
N GLY A 512 38.07 -2.39 -21.69
CA GLY A 512 38.23 -2.45 -20.24
C GLY A 512 39.14 -3.59 -19.74
N LEU A 513 39.85 -4.26 -20.65
CA LEU A 513 40.69 -5.42 -20.34
C LEU A 513 42.03 -4.99 -19.75
N LYS A 514 42.46 -5.68 -18.69
CA LYS A 514 43.74 -5.44 -18.03
C LYS A 514 44.77 -6.50 -18.41
N ASP A 515 46.04 -6.10 -18.47
CA ASP A 515 47.22 -6.96 -18.70
C ASP A 515 47.31 -7.63 -20.08
N VAL A 516 46.82 -6.99 -21.14
CA VAL A 516 46.97 -7.51 -22.51
C VAL A 516 48.40 -7.29 -23.00
N LEU A 517 49.14 -8.39 -23.19
CA LEU A 517 50.53 -8.43 -23.66
C LEU A 517 50.55 -8.71 -25.18
N PRO A 518 51.06 -7.80 -26.03
CA PRO A 518 51.06 -8.00 -27.48
C PRO A 518 51.78 -9.27 -27.95
N GLN A 519 52.79 -9.72 -27.19
CA GLN A 519 53.58 -10.93 -27.47
C GLN A 519 52.76 -12.23 -27.37
N ASN A 520 51.60 -12.19 -26.70
CA ASN A 520 50.73 -13.34 -26.48
C ASN A 520 49.58 -13.44 -27.49
N GLY A 521 49.55 -12.62 -28.55
CA GLY A 521 48.45 -12.54 -29.52
C GLY A 521 47.94 -13.91 -30.02
N LYS A 522 48.85 -14.80 -30.42
CA LYS A 522 48.48 -16.15 -30.85
C LYS A 522 47.92 -17.01 -29.70
N ARG A 523 48.43 -16.87 -28.47
CA ARG A 523 47.92 -17.60 -27.31
C ARG A 523 46.54 -17.09 -26.89
N TYR A 524 46.29 -15.78 -26.98
CA TYR A 524 44.94 -15.23 -26.78
C TYR A 524 43.95 -15.82 -27.78
N HIS A 525 44.32 -15.91 -29.06
CA HIS A 525 43.49 -16.57 -30.07
C HIS A 525 43.20 -18.03 -29.71
N GLU A 526 44.23 -18.84 -29.41
CA GLU A 526 44.05 -20.26 -29.07
C GLU A 526 43.15 -20.49 -27.84
N VAL A 527 43.38 -19.73 -26.76
CA VAL A 527 42.63 -19.86 -25.49
C VAL A 527 41.20 -19.37 -25.66
N LEU A 528 40.98 -18.18 -26.23
CA LEU A 528 39.64 -17.62 -26.43
C LEU A 528 38.83 -18.43 -27.43
N SER A 529 39.43 -18.93 -28.53
CA SER A 529 38.73 -19.82 -29.46
C SER A 529 38.34 -21.15 -28.81
N ARG A 530 39.17 -21.69 -27.90
CA ARG A 530 38.82 -22.89 -27.13
C ARG A 530 37.69 -22.60 -26.14
N MET A 531 37.75 -21.48 -25.41
CA MET A 531 36.70 -21.08 -24.48
C MET A 531 35.36 -20.86 -25.20
N LYS A 532 35.38 -20.22 -26.38
CA LYS A 532 34.18 -20.04 -27.21
C LYS A 532 33.57 -21.38 -27.63
N LYS A 533 34.40 -22.31 -28.14
CA LYS A 533 33.93 -23.66 -28.51
C LYS A 533 33.33 -24.41 -27.32
N HIS A 534 34.01 -24.40 -26.18
CA HIS A 534 33.51 -25.05 -24.97
C HIS A 534 32.17 -24.45 -24.51
N LYS A 535 32.03 -23.12 -24.60
CA LYS A 535 30.79 -22.42 -24.27
C LYS A 535 29.64 -22.78 -25.21
N THR A 536 29.89 -22.84 -26.52
CA THR A 536 28.89 -23.27 -27.53
C THR A 536 28.45 -24.73 -27.33
N GLU A 537 29.37 -25.62 -26.92
CA GLU A 537 29.05 -27.02 -26.63
C GLU A 537 28.18 -27.18 -25.37
N LEU A 538 28.47 -26.40 -24.33
CA LEU A 538 27.71 -26.40 -23.08
C LEU A 538 26.31 -25.78 -23.25
N SER A 539 26.21 -24.67 -23.99
CA SER A 539 24.94 -23.96 -24.20
C SER A 539 24.04 -24.59 -25.26
N ARG A 540 24.60 -25.45 -26.14
CA ARG A 540 23.94 -25.96 -27.36
C ARG A 540 23.46 -24.86 -28.31
N ASP A 541 24.04 -23.68 -28.21
CA ASP A 541 23.74 -22.53 -29.06
C ASP A 541 24.96 -22.20 -29.93
N PRO A 542 24.86 -22.33 -31.27
CA PRO A 542 25.96 -21.97 -32.17
C PRO A 542 26.28 -20.47 -32.17
N GLY A 543 25.36 -19.62 -31.69
CA GLY A 543 25.54 -18.18 -31.55
C GLY A 543 26.17 -17.73 -30.23
N ALA A 544 26.57 -18.65 -29.34
CA ALA A 544 27.05 -18.26 -28.01
C ALA A 544 28.35 -17.42 -28.05
N GLU A 545 28.26 -16.20 -27.53
CA GLU A 545 29.36 -15.24 -27.45
C GLU A 545 30.11 -15.28 -26.12
N LEU A 546 31.38 -14.87 -26.14
CA LEU A 546 32.18 -14.65 -24.93
C LEU A 546 31.87 -13.25 -24.38
N TRP A 547 31.56 -13.15 -23.10
CA TRP A 547 31.35 -11.86 -22.43
C TRP A 547 32.65 -11.38 -21.77
N LEU A 548 32.68 -10.13 -21.31
CA LEU A 548 33.86 -9.51 -20.68
C LEU A 548 34.56 -10.39 -19.64
N PRO A 549 33.86 -11.07 -18.70
CA PRO A 549 34.53 -11.93 -17.72
C PRO A 549 35.22 -13.14 -18.36
N ASP A 550 34.61 -13.71 -19.39
CA ASP A 550 35.17 -14.85 -20.13
C ASP A 550 36.43 -14.41 -20.91
N ILE A 551 36.39 -13.22 -21.51
CA ILE A 551 37.50 -12.66 -22.28
C ILE A 551 38.66 -12.30 -21.34
N GLN A 552 38.39 -11.63 -20.22
CA GLN A 552 39.39 -11.30 -19.21
C GLN A 552 40.01 -12.56 -18.59
N GLU A 553 39.20 -13.59 -18.32
CA GLU A 553 39.69 -14.88 -17.85
C GLU A 553 40.56 -15.56 -18.92
N GLY A 554 40.16 -15.51 -20.19
CA GLY A 554 40.97 -16.02 -21.30
C GLY A 554 42.32 -15.30 -21.44
N VAL A 555 42.35 -13.97 -21.31
CA VAL A 555 43.59 -13.17 -21.28
C VAL A 555 44.47 -13.57 -20.09
N ARG A 556 43.88 -13.69 -18.90
CA ARG A 556 44.58 -14.11 -17.67
C ARG A 556 45.18 -15.50 -17.81
N VAL A 557 44.41 -16.47 -18.30
CA VAL A 557 44.86 -17.86 -18.53
C VAL A 557 45.99 -17.89 -19.56
N ALA A 558 45.84 -17.19 -20.69
CA ALA A 558 46.88 -17.12 -21.72
C ALA A 558 48.19 -16.50 -21.20
N ASN A 559 48.11 -15.46 -20.36
CA ASN A 559 49.28 -14.86 -19.71
C ASN A 559 49.95 -15.83 -18.74
N GLN A 560 49.16 -16.50 -17.89
CA GLN A 560 49.67 -17.50 -16.95
C GLN A 560 50.29 -18.70 -17.66
N ASP A 561 49.71 -19.15 -18.76
CA ASP A 561 50.26 -20.23 -19.57
C ASP A 561 51.61 -19.84 -20.16
N THR A 562 51.72 -18.61 -20.66
CA THR A 562 53.00 -18.09 -21.17
C THR A 562 54.05 -18.03 -20.08
N GLN A 563 53.68 -17.52 -18.90
CA GLN A 563 54.59 -17.46 -17.75
C GLN A 563 55.02 -18.86 -17.28
N LYS A 564 54.10 -19.81 -17.19
CA LYS A 564 54.41 -21.22 -16.84
C LYS A 564 55.31 -21.88 -17.87
N ALA A 565 55.04 -21.68 -19.16
CA ALA A 565 55.87 -22.24 -20.24
C ALA A 565 57.29 -21.65 -20.23
N LEU A 566 57.42 -20.35 -19.96
CA LEU A 566 58.70 -19.68 -19.78
C LEU A 566 59.46 -20.22 -18.56
N GLN A 567 58.80 -20.31 -17.39
CA GLN A 567 59.42 -20.85 -16.18
C GLN A 567 59.82 -22.32 -16.33
N MET A 568 59.00 -23.14 -16.98
CA MET A 568 59.28 -24.54 -17.26
C MET A 568 60.48 -24.69 -18.20
N SER A 569 60.56 -23.89 -19.26
CA SER A 569 61.70 -23.93 -20.21
C SER A 569 63.00 -23.43 -19.58
N LEU A 570 62.95 -22.39 -18.74
CA LEU A 570 64.08 -21.94 -17.91
C LEU A 570 64.52 -23.02 -16.91
N GLY A 571 63.56 -23.68 -16.25
CA GLY A 571 63.82 -24.77 -15.34
C GLY A 571 64.45 -25.99 -16.03
N LEU A 572 63.99 -26.34 -17.24
CA LEU A 572 64.59 -27.40 -18.05
C LEU A 572 66.01 -27.05 -18.51
N ALA A 573 66.27 -25.79 -18.87
CA ALA A 573 67.62 -25.32 -19.17
C ALA A 573 68.52 -25.45 -17.94
N ALA A 574 68.02 -25.09 -16.75
CA ALA A 574 68.74 -25.26 -15.49
C ALA A 574 68.99 -26.74 -15.16
N VAL A 575 68.05 -27.67 -15.43
CA VAL A 575 68.26 -29.11 -15.20
C VAL A 575 69.39 -29.61 -16.08
N ASN A 576 69.36 -29.27 -17.37
CA ASN A 576 70.41 -29.66 -18.30
C ASN A 576 71.79 -29.12 -17.89
N GLN A 577 71.85 -27.87 -17.42
CA GLN A 577 73.07 -27.27 -16.92
C GLN A 577 73.56 -27.96 -15.63
N ALA A 578 72.68 -28.25 -14.68
CA ALA A 578 73.03 -28.93 -13.44
C ALA A 578 73.52 -30.37 -13.68
N VAL A 579 72.90 -31.10 -14.62
CA VAL A 579 73.35 -32.44 -15.04
C VAL A 579 74.76 -32.37 -15.63
N LYS A 580 75.05 -31.34 -16.44
CA LYS A 580 76.37 -31.10 -17.04
C LYS A 580 77.45 -30.78 -16.00
N GLU A 581 77.10 -30.08 -14.92
CA GLU A 581 78.00 -29.75 -13.80
C GLU A 581 78.36 -30.95 -12.91
N GLY A 582 77.63 -32.08 -13.03
CA GLY A 582 78.00 -33.35 -12.44
C GLY A 582 77.67 -33.52 -10.94
N LYS A 583 77.06 -32.52 -10.29
CA LYS A 583 76.80 -32.52 -8.84
C LYS A 583 75.39 -33.02 -8.52
N ALA A 584 75.27 -34.23 -7.98
CA ALA A 584 73.98 -34.88 -7.69
C ALA A 584 73.04 -34.06 -6.80
N ALA A 585 73.56 -33.33 -5.80
CA ALA A 585 72.76 -32.47 -4.93
C ALA A 585 72.17 -31.26 -5.68
N GLN A 586 72.91 -30.68 -6.62
CA GLN A 586 72.45 -29.56 -7.44
C GLN A 586 71.42 -30.02 -8.47
N THR A 587 71.65 -31.18 -9.11
CA THR A 587 70.69 -31.80 -10.02
C THR A 587 69.39 -32.14 -9.30
N LEU A 588 69.44 -32.72 -8.10
CA LEU A 588 68.24 -32.94 -7.30
C LEU A 588 67.51 -31.62 -6.99
N ARG A 589 68.24 -30.55 -6.63
CA ARG A 589 67.64 -29.24 -6.32
C ARG A 589 66.83 -28.71 -7.51
N VAL A 590 67.39 -28.79 -8.72
CA VAL A 590 66.71 -28.30 -9.93
C VAL A 590 65.60 -29.25 -10.38
N LEU A 591 65.76 -30.57 -10.21
CA LEU A 591 64.68 -31.55 -10.48
C LEU A 591 63.47 -31.39 -9.55
N ARG A 592 63.66 -30.85 -8.34
CA ARG A 592 62.59 -30.57 -7.37
C ARG A 592 61.92 -29.20 -7.56
N LEU A 593 62.40 -28.37 -8.49
CA LEU A 593 61.77 -27.09 -8.78
C LEU A 593 60.34 -27.32 -9.28
N PRO A 594 59.33 -26.68 -8.66
CA PRO A 594 57.93 -26.86 -9.03
C PRO A 594 57.67 -26.44 -10.49
N GLU A 595 58.45 -25.51 -11.01
CA GLU A 595 58.35 -24.96 -12.38
C GLU A 595 58.64 -26.01 -13.46
N VAL A 596 59.48 -27.02 -13.17
CA VAL A 596 59.82 -28.10 -14.13
C VAL A 596 58.75 -29.19 -14.15
N ALA A 597 57.84 -29.20 -13.16
CA ALA A 597 56.68 -30.09 -13.06
C ALA A 597 57.03 -31.60 -13.22
N LEU A 598 58.17 -32.04 -12.69
CA LEU A 598 58.59 -33.44 -12.71
C LEU A 598 57.91 -34.23 -11.58
N ARG A 599 57.41 -35.42 -11.90
CA ARG A 599 56.75 -36.33 -10.97
C ARG A 599 57.72 -37.39 -10.47
N SER A 600 57.49 -37.84 -9.23
CA SER A 600 58.20 -38.97 -8.63
C SER A 600 59.70 -38.72 -8.39
N VAL A 601 60.07 -37.51 -7.98
CA VAL A 601 61.46 -37.18 -7.58
C VAL A 601 61.62 -37.38 -6.07
N VAL A 602 62.49 -38.31 -5.67
CA VAL A 602 62.76 -38.70 -4.28
C VAL A 602 64.21 -38.33 -3.93
N ALA A 603 64.42 -37.71 -2.77
CA ALA A 603 65.73 -37.19 -2.37
C ALA A 603 66.81 -38.28 -2.28
N GLU A 604 66.44 -39.48 -1.85
CA GLU A 604 67.31 -40.65 -1.69
C GLU A 604 67.89 -41.15 -3.04
N CYS A 605 67.22 -40.84 -4.15
CA CYS A 605 67.62 -41.25 -5.50
C CYS A 605 68.51 -40.23 -6.23
N ALA A 606 68.99 -39.17 -5.55
CA ALA A 606 69.74 -38.08 -6.18
C ALA A 606 70.95 -38.53 -7.02
N ALA A 607 71.73 -39.47 -6.49
CA ALA A 607 72.90 -40.02 -7.19
C ALA A 607 72.48 -40.85 -8.43
N GLY A 608 71.37 -41.60 -8.32
CA GLY A 608 70.82 -42.39 -9.42
C GLY A 608 70.29 -41.49 -10.55
N TYR A 609 69.56 -40.42 -10.22
CA TYR A 609 69.12 -39.45 -11.23
C TYR A 609 70.31 -38.79 -11.95
N GLN A 610 71.34 -38.37 -11.21
CA GLN A 610 72.52 -37.76 -11.81
C GLN A 610 73.25 -38.71 -12.76
N ALA A 611 73.45 -39.97 -12.34
CA ALA A 611 74.15 -40.97 -13.15
C ALA A 611 73.42 -41.23 -14.47
N GLU A 612 72.12 -41.55 -14.42
CA GLU A 612 71.30 -41.88 -15.59
C GLU A 612 71.08 -40.67 -16.52
N LEU A 613 70.79 -39.48 -15.97
CA LEU A 613 70.65 -38.27 -16.79
C LEU A 613 71.97 -37.88 -17.46
N SER A 614 73.11 -38.02 -16.78
CA SER A 614 74.42 -37.75 -17.37
C SER A 614 74.81 -38.77 -18.43
N ALA A 615 74.35 -40.02 -18.32
CA ALA A 615 74.55 -41.05 -19.33
C ALA A 615 73.71 -40.75 -20.58
N LEU A 616 72.44 -40.37 -20.43
CA LEU A 616 71.60 -39.94 -21.54
C LEU A 616 72.16 -38.70 -22.24
N LEU A 617 72.60 -37.68 -21.49
CA LEU A 617 73.19 -36.48 -22.06
C LEU A 617 74.46 -36.80 -22.89
N ARG A 618 75.30 -37.72 -22.39
CA ARG A 618 76.51 -38.19 -23.11
C ARG A 618 76.17 -38.99 -24.37
N ALA A 619 75.13 -39.82 -24.34
CA ALA A 619 74.67 -40.55 -25.51
C ALA A 619 74.20 -39.60 -26.62
N LYS A 620 73.39 -38.59 -26.29
CA LYS A 620 72.92 -37.59 -27.27
C LYS A 620 74.06 -36.72 -27.81
N ALA A 621 75.05 -36.38 -27.00
CA ALA A 621 76.23 -35.66 -27.46
C ALA A 621 77.05 -36.46 -28.49
N ALA A 622 77.02 -37.80 -28.45
CA ALA A 622 77.72 -38.66 -29.40
C ALA A 622 77.00 -38.77 -30.75
N GLU A 623 75.68 -38.52 -30.81
CA GLU A 623 74.87 -38.51 -32.04
C GLU A 623 75.08 -37.24 -32.90
N GLY A 624 75.74 -36.21 -32.36
CA GLY A 624 76.14 -34.98 -33.04
C GLY A 624 75.31 -33.74 -32.67
N ASP A 625 75.98 -32.61 -32.42
CA ASP A 625 75.33 -31.35 -32.03
C ASP A 625 74.94 -30.49 -33.26
N ASN A 626 73.64 -30.29 -33.44
CA ASN A 626 73.09 -29.40 -34.46
C ASN A 626 73.17 -27.90 -34.14
N LYS A 627 73.77 -27.51 -32.99
CA LYS A 627 74.01 -26.13 -32.53
C LYS A 627 72.78 -25.23 -32.48
N SER A 628 71.57 -25.80 -32.47
CA SER A 628 70.37 -25.00 -32.46
C SER A 628 70.14 -24.35 -31.09
N PRO A 629 69.89 -23.02 -31.02
CA PRO A 629 69.59 -22.33 -29.77
C PRO A 629 68.13 -22.51 -29.32
N TRP A 630 67.34 -23.34 -30.01
CA TRP A 630 65.91 -23.45 -29.77
C TRP A 630 65.50 -24.73 -29.05
N LEU A 631 64.62 -24.58 -28.06
CA LEU A 631 63.99 -25.67 -27.31
C LEU A 631 62.47 -25.60 -27.49
N ARG A 632 61.85 -26.68 -27.95
CA ARG A 632 60.39 -26.86 -27.93
C ARG A 632 59.97 -27.54 -26.64
N THR A 633 59.08 -26.90 -25.91
CA THR A 633 58.35 -27.49 -24.78
C THR A 633 56.89 -27.64 -25.15
N LYS A 634 56.31 -28.81 -24.88
CA LYS A 634 54.86 -29.04 -25.08
C LYS A 634 54.13 -28.60 -23.82
N ALA A 635 53.13 -27.73 -23.97
CA ALA A 635 52.17 -27.47 -22.91
C ALA A 635 51.27 -28.72 -22.71
N ALA A 636 50.60 -28.80 -21.55
CA ALA A 636 49.72 -29.92 -21.21
C ALA A 636 48.60 -30.21 -22.24
N GLU A 637 48.27 -29.20 -23.05
CA GLU A 637 47.19 -29.20 -24.02
C GLU A 637 47.64 -29.51 -25.46
N GLY A 638 48.93 -29.77 -25.69
CA GLY A 638 49.50 -30.07 -27.00
C GLY A 638 50.08 -28.87 -27.76
N SER A 639 49.83 -27.62 -27.33
CA SER A 639 50.45 -26.42 -27.91
C SER A 639 51.96 -26.42 -27.68
N CYS A 640 52.72 -25.99 -28.69
CA CYS A 640 54.17 -25.93 -28.64
C CYS A 640 54.63 -24.52 -28.26
N TYR A 641 55.43 -24.42 -27.20
CA TYR A 641 56.14 -23.20 -26.82
C TYR A 641 57.59 -23.31 -27.27
N TYR A 642 58.08 -22.28 -27.96
CA TYR A 642 59.43 -22.23 -28.54
C TYR A 642 60.28 -21.28 -27.72
N PHE A 643 61.28 -21.81 -27.03
CA PHE A 643 62.16 -21.07 -26.14
C PHE A 643 63.55 -20.91 -26.74
N HIS A 644 64.08 -19.69 -26.72
CA HIS A 644 65.42 -19.38 -27.22
C HIS A 644 66.43 -19.35 -26.07
N LEU A 645 67.38 -20.29 -26.07
CA LEU A 645 68.32 -20.53 -24.97
C LEU A 645 69.24 -19.34 -24.66
N HIS A 646 69.67 -18.57 -25.67
CA HIS A 646 70.55 -17.41 -25.44
C HIS A 646 69.81 -16.10 -25.06
N LYS A 647 68.61 -15.88 -25.59
CA LYS A 647 67.82 -14.67 -25.31
C LYS A 647 66.95 -14.82 -24.06
N LEU A 648 66.72 -16.06 -23.61
CA LEU A 648 65.84 -16.40 -22.49
C LEU A 648 64.39 -15.91 -22.68
N GLU A 649 63.98 -15.77 -23.93
CA GLU A 649 62.63 -15.40 -24.36
C GLU A 649 61.98 -16.58 -25.09
N GLY A 650 60.65 -16.64 -25.09
CA GLY A 650 59.94 -17.68 -25.83
C GLY A 650 58.62 -17.22 -26.42
N THR A 651 58.22 -17.88 -27.50
CA THR A 651 57.08 -17.54 -28.34
C THR A 651 56.16 -18.74 -28.56
N TRP A 652 54.86 -18.47 -28.73
CA TRP A 652 53.86 -19.48 -29.15
C TRP A 652 53.79 -19.65 -30.68
N GLU A 653 54.43 -18.75 -31.42
CA GLU A 653 54.63 -18.84 -32.85
C GLU A 653 55.91 -19.61 -33.19
N ARG A 654 55.84 -20.43 -34.24
CA ARG A 654 57.00 -21.19 -34.73
C ARG A 654 57.97 -20.21 -35.38
N PRO A 655 59.19 -20.04 -34.86
CA PRO A 655 60.19 -19.19 -35.48
C PRO A 655 60.57 -19.70 -36.88
N GLN A 656 60.81 -18.78 -37.81
CA GLN A 656 61.29 -19.13 -39.14
C GLN A 656 62.66 -19.82 -39.04
N GLY A 657 62.81 -20.99 -39.68
CA GLY A 657 64.05 -21.79 -39.60
C GLY A 657 64.23 -22.60 -38.31
N PHE A 658 63.18 -22.82 -37.51
CA PHE A 658 63.27 -23.59 -36.26
C PHE A 658 63.79 -25.03 -36.46
N VAL A 659 64.84 -25.37 -35.70
CA VAL A 659 65.40 -26.72 -35.52
C VAL A 659 65.46 -26.99 -34.00
N GLN A 660 65.04 -28.16 -33.52
CA GLN A 660 65.13 -28.51 -32.08
C GLN A 660 66.59 -28.79 -31.69
N ASN A 661 67.06 -28.28 -30.55
CA ASN A 661 68.38 -28.66 -30.01
C ASN A 661 68.48 -30.19 -29.81
N SER A 662 69.51 -30.79 -30.39
CA SER A 662 69.74 -32.25 -30.42
C SER A 662 70.39 -32.80 -29.15
N VAL A 663 71.12 -31.99 -28.40
CA VAL A 663 71.94 -32.42 -27.26
C VAL A 663 71.20 -32.30 -25.93
N LEU A 664 70.35 -31.28 -25.77
CA LEU A 664 69.63 -31.05 -24.51
C LEU A 664 68.55 -32.12 -24.26
N LEU A 665 68.42 -32.49 -23.00
CA LEU A 665 67.36 -33.37 -22.50
C LEU A 665 66.04 -32.61 -22.47
N THR A 666 65.03 -33.23 -23.06
CA THR A 666 63.64 -32.79 -23.03
C THR A 666 62.96 -33.20 -21.72
N HIS A 667 61.81 -32.58 -21.42
CA HIS A 667 61.03 -32.93 -20.22
C HIS A 667 60.64 -34.41 -20.19
N GLU A 668 60.22 -34.97 -21.33
CA GLU A 668 59.80 -36.38 -21.45
C GLU A 668 60.94 -37.34 -21.06
N GLU A 669 62.16 -37.06 -21.53
CA GLU A 669 63.36 -37.86 -21.24
C GLU A 669 63.79 -37.75 -19.77
N ILE A 670 63.72 -36.54 -19.18
CA ILE A 670 64.04 -36.36 -17.76
C ILE A 670 63.00 -37.08 -16.88
N GLN A 671 61.73 -37.00 -17.26
CA GLN A 671 60.62 -37.61 -16.54
C GLN A 671 60.66 -39.14 -16.59
N THR A 672 61.08 -39.76 -17.69
CA THR A 672 61.23 -41.22 -17.79
C THR A 672 62.36 -41.73 -16.91
N VAL A 673 63.50 -41.05 -16.87
CA VAL A 673 64.61 -41.37 -15.96
C VAL A 673 64.19 -41.23 -14.50
N CYS A 674 63.53 -40.13 -14.12
CA CYS A 674 63.04 -39.96 -12.76
C CYS A 674 62.08 -41.08 -12.37
N ARG A 675 61.17 -41.47 -13.27
CA ARG A 675 60.25 -42.60 -13.01
C ARG A 675 60.98 -43.93 -12.87
N SER A 676 61.91 -44.26 -13.75
CA SER A 676 62.59 -45.57 -13.71
C SER A 676 63.41 -45.74 -12.43
N VAL A 677 64.22 -44.73 -12.08
CA VAL A 677 65.07 -44.74 -10.89
C VAL A 677 64.22 -44.77 -9.62
N THR A 678 63.12 -44.02 -9.56
CA THR A 678 62.22 -44.04 -8.39
C THR A 678 61.44 -45.34 -8.27
N MET A 679 61.00 -45.94 -9.38
CA MET A 679 60.30 -47.23 -9.35
C MET A 679 61.23 -48.35 -8.88
N ALA A 680 62.49 -48.33 -9.29
CA ALA A 680 63.49 -49.28 -8.81
C ALA A 680 63.68 -49.17 -7.29
N HIS A 681 63.85 -47.95 -6.78
CA HIS A 681 63.97 -47.69 -5.32
C HIS A 681 62.70 -48.08 -4.54
N SER A 682 61.52 -47.68 -5.03
CA SER A 682 60.23 -48.01 -4.39
C SER A 682 59.99 -49.52 -4.32
N ARG A 683 60.38 -50.27 -5.37
CA ARG A 683 60.31 -51.73 -5.39
C ARG A 683 61.21 -52.32 -4.29
N GLU A 684 62.44 -51.84 -4.17
CA GLU A 684 63.37 -52.31 -3.13
C GLU A 684 62.83 -52.07 -1.71
N VAL A 685 62.26 -50.88 -1.45
CA VAL A 685 61.64 -50.53 -0.17
C VAL A 685 60.42 -51.39 0.13
N GLN A 686 59.55 -51.64 -0.87
CA GLN A 686 58.38 -52.51 -0.71
C GLN A 686 58.76 -53.97 -0.42
N TRP A 687 59.83 -54.48 -1.02
CA TRP A 687 60.35 -55.82 -0.73
C TRP A 687 60.83 -55.94 0.72
N LYS A 688 61.57 -54.95 1.22
CA LYS A 688 62.02 -54.92 2.62
C LYS A 688 60.83 -54.83 3.60
N ALA A 689 59.77 -54.09 3.26
CA ALA A 689 58.58 -53.98 4.11
C ALA A 689 57.72 -55.26 4.16
N SER A 690 57.71 -56.07 3.10
CA SER A 690 56.83 -57.25 2.97
C SER A 690 57.42 -58.54 3.57
N GLU A 691 58.65 -58.51 4.06
CA GLU A 691 59.39 -59.67 4.57
C GLU A 691 58.66 -60.38 5.73
N VAL A 692 58.06 -59.63 6.64
CA VAL A 692 57.33 -60.17 7.81
C VAL A 692 56.07 -60.95 7.39
N LEU A 693 55.36 -60.49 6.36
CA LEU A 693 54.16 -61.16 5.85
C LEU A 693 54.49 -62.50 5.17
N VAL A 694 55.60 -62.56 4.44
CA VAL A 694 56.09 -63.80 3.81
C VAL A 694 56.43 -64.84 4.87
N LEU A 695 57.10 -64.44 5.96
CA LEU A 695 57.40 -65.32 7.09
C LEU A 695 56.14 -65.86 7.77
N GLN A 696 55.11 -65.02 7.97
CA GLN A 696 53.83 -65.45 8.54
C GLN A 696 53.08 -66.43 7.63
N LEU A 697 53.10 -66.21 6.31
CA LEU A 697 52.48 -67.12 5.34
C LEU A 697 53.16 -68.49 5.34
N GLN A 698 54.51 -68.52 5.37
CA GLN A 698 55.27 -69.76 5.50
C GLN A 698 54.93 -70.53 6.79
N ALA A 699 54.80 -69.83 7.91
CA ALA A 699 54.40 -70.45 9.18
C ALA A 699 52.96 -71.02 9.12
N ARG A 700 52.01 -70.30 8.52
CA ARG A 700 50.62 -70.77 8.36
C ARG A 700 50.52 -71.97 7.42
N ALA A 701 51.28 -72.00 6.32
CA ALA A 701 51.33 -73.12 5.39
C ALA A 701 51.90 -74.38 6.06
N ARG A 702 53.00 -74.26 6.80
CA ARG A 702 53.55 -75.35 7.62
C ARG A 702 52.52 -75.85 8.65
N GLY A 703 51.81 -74.94 9.30
CA GLY A 703 50.74 -75.28 10.26
C GLY A 703 49.50 -75.93 9.62
N PHE A 704 49.18 -75.62 8.36
CA PHE A 704 48.09 -76.26 7.62
C PHE A 704 48.43 -77.72 7.28
N LEU A 705 49.63 -77.96 6.74
CA LEU A 705 50.10 -79.31 6.39
C LEU A 705 50.14 -80.26 7.60
N LEU A 706 50.53 -79.77 8.78
CA LEU A 706 50.51 -80.56 10.01
C LEU A 706 49.07 -80.90 10.44
N ARG A 707 48.16 -79.93 10.37
CA ARG A 707 46.74 -80.11 10.72
C ARG A 707 46.05 -81.11 9.79
N GLN A 708 46.41 -81.12 8.51
CA GLN A 708 45.92 -82.11 7.55
C GLN A 708 46.31 -83.54 7.96
N LYS A 709 47.59 -83.79 8.27
CA LYS A 709 48.06 -85.11 8.77
C LYS A 709 47.35 -85.53 10.07
N LEU A 710 47.09 -84.59 10.97
CA LEU A 710 46.37 -84.83 12.22
C LEU A 710 44.89 -85.18 11.97
N ALA A 711 44.24 -84.50 11.04
CA ALA A 711 42.86 -84.77 10.65
C ALA A 711 42.70 -86.17 10.04
N GLU A 712 43.63 -86.59 9.19
CA GLU A 712 43.67 -87.96 8.64
C GLU A 712 43.78 -89.01 9.76
N ARG A 713 44.66 -88.78 10.75
CA ARG A 713 44.81 -89.68 11.91
C ARG A 713 43.54 -89.71 12.77
N LEU A 714 42.90 -88.57 12.99
CA LEU A 714 41.62 -88.47 13.71
C LEU A 714 40.49 -89.18 12.96
N HIS A 715 40.45 -89.07 11.63
CA HIS A 715 39.47 -89.77 10.81
C HIS A 715 39.62 -91.29 10.91
N PHE A 716 40.85 -91.81 10.92
CA PHE A 716 41.13 -93.23 11.19
C PHE A 716 40.64 -93.67 12.58
N LEU A 717 40.88 -92.87 13.62
CA LEU A 717 40.41 -93.19 14.97
C LEU A 717 38.88 -93.16 15.06
N ASN A 718 38.23 -92.21 14.40
CA ASN A 718 36.77 -92.10 14.36
C ASN A 718 36.11 -93.26 13.61
N THR A 719 36.72 -93.78 12.55
CA THR A 719 36.21 -94.96 11.84
C THR A 719 36.31 -96.23 12.69
N GLN A 720 37.32 -96.35 13.56
CA GLN A 720 37.48 -97.48 14.49
C GLN A 720 36.72 -97.31 15.81
N LEU A 721 36.14 -96.14 16.05
CA LEU A 721 35.45 -95.77 17.30
C LEU A 721 34.28 -96.72 17.65
N PRO A 722 33.46 -97.22 16.71
CA PRO A 722 32.40 -98.20 17.01
C PRO A 722 32.96 -99.49 17.62
N ALA A 723 34.05 -100.03 17.06
CA ALA A 723 34.71 -101.23 17.59
C ALA A 723 35.28 -101.00 18.99
N ILE A 724 35.94 -99.86 19.20
CA ILE A 724 36.48 -99.47 20.52
C ILE A 724 35.34 -99.31 21.54
N THR A 725 34.25 -98.62 21.19
CA THR A 725 33.11 -98.46 22.09
C THR A 725 32.43 -99.78 22.43
N THR A 726 32.38 -100.73 21.49
CA THR A 726 31.82 -102.05 21.72
C THR A 726 32.67 -102.80 22.75
N ILE A 727 33.98 -102.85 22.58
CA ILE A 727 34.90 -103.49 23.54
C ILE A 727 34.81 -102.81 24.92
N GLN A 728 34.85 -101.47 24.96
CA GLN A 728 34.78 -100.70 26.21
C GLN A 728 33.44 -100.91 26.93
N SER A 729 32.32 -100.95 26.22
CA SER A 729 30.99 -101.15 26.80
C SER A 729 30.84 -102.53 27.42
N HIS A 730 31.35 -103.59 26.77
CA HIS A 730 31.38 -104.94 27.33
C HIS A 730 32.22 -105.01 28.62
N TRP A 731 33.40 -104.38 28.62
CA TRP A 731 34.26 -104.33 29.80
C TRP A 731 33.65 -103.51 30.96
N ARG A 732 33.09 -102.32 30.66
CA ARG A 732 32.38 -101.50 31.65
C ARG A 732 31.20 -102.25 32.26
N ARG A 733 30.42 -102.97 31.44
CA ARG A 733 29.31 -103.81 31.91
C ARG A 733 29.80 -104.88 32.89
N PHE A 734 30.88 -105.58 32.56
CA PHE A 734 31.46 -106.61 33.42
C PHE A 734 31.92 -106.05 34.77
N LEU A 735 32.68 -104.95 34.76
CA LEU A 735 33.15 -104.28 35.98
C LEU A 735 31.98 -103.82 36.86
N GLN A 736 30.97 -103.18 36.26
CA GLN A 736 29.81 -102.69 37.00
C GLN A 736 28.95 -103.82 37.58
N GLN A 737 28.76 -104.92 36.85
CA GLN A 737 28.03 -106.09 37.35
C GLN A 737 28.74 -106.72 38.56
N ARG A 738 30.07 -106.82 38.52
CA ARG A 738 30.87 -107.32 39.65
C ARG A 738 30.79 -106.39 40.87
N ALA A 739 30.94 -105.08 40.67
CA ALA A 739 30.81 -104.10 41.74
C ALA A 739 29.42 -104.09 42.37
N TYR A 740 28.36 -104.17 41.54
CA TYR A 740 26.97 -104.26 42.00
C TYR A 740 26.74 -105.50 42.87
N ARG A 741 27.18 -106.67 42.43
CA ARG A 741 27.05 -107.92 43.22
C ARG A 741 27.74 -107.82 44.57
N SER A 742 28.95 -107.25 44.61
CA SER A 742 29.69 -107.03 45.86
C SER A 742 28.95 -106.07 46.79
N ARG A 743 28.41 -104.97 46.25
CA ARG A 743 27.64 -103.98 47.03
C ARG A 743 26.31 -104.53 47.54
N LEU A 744 25.62 -105.35 46.73
CA LEU A 744 24.39 -106.03 47.14
C LEU A 744 24.67 -106.96 48.33
N ALA A 745 25.74 -107.75 48.27
CA ALA A 745 26.16 -108.62 49.36
C ALA A 745 26.51 -107.83 50.64
N TYR A 746 27.19 -106.68 50.50
CA TYR A 746 27.49 -105.78 51.63
C TYR A 746 26.22 -105.21 52.28
N LEU A 747 25.24 -104.78 51.46
CA LEU A 747 23.98 -104.23 51.95
C LEU A 747 23.11 -105.29 52.63
N TYR A 748 23.05 -106.52 52.09
CA TYR A 748 22.35 -107.63 52.75
C TYR A 748 22.97 -107.95 54.12
N ARG A 749 24.29 -107.93 54.25
CA ARG A 749 24.98 -108.13 55.54
C ARG A 749 24.66 -107.03 56.57
N ASN A 750 24.37 -105.81 56.13
CA ASN A 750 24.21 -104.64 57.00
C ASN A 750 22.80 -104.03 56.98
N TRP A 751 21.79 -104.78 56.55
CA TRP A 751 20.44 -104.26 56.30
C TRP A 751 19.81 -103.56 57.51
N ARG A 752 20.08 -104.04 58.73
CA ARG A 752 19.58 -103.44 59.98
C ARG A 752 20.08 -101.99 60.20
N ALA A 753 21.33 -101.70 59.83
CA ALA A 753 21.88 -100.35 59.92
C ALA A 753 21.25 -99.42 58.87
N VAL A 754 21.02 -99.93 57.66
CA VAL A 754 20.37 -99.19 56.57
C VAL A 754 18.93 -98.80 56.94
N VAL A 755 18.16 -99.70 57.56
CA VAL A 755 16.80 -99.41 58.04
C VAL A 755 16.80 -98.29 59.08
N LYS A 756 17.74 -98.30 60.03
CA LYS A 756 17.87 -97.21 61.02
C LYS A 756 18.18 -95.87 60.36
N ILE A 757 19.14 -95.83 59.41
CA ILE A 757 19.46 -94.60 58.67
C ILE A 757 18.25 -94.14 57.85
N GLN A 758 17.57 -95.04 57.14
CA GLN A 758 16.37 -94.68 56.38
C GLN A 758 15.25 -94.10 57.26
N ALA A 759 15.04 -94.64 58.46
CA ALA A 759 14.06 -94.09 59.40
C ALA A 759 14.42 -92.66 59.83
N THR A 760 15.69 -92.40 60.16
CA THR A 760 16.16 -91.06 60.55
C THR A 760 16.04 -90.05 59.40
N VAL A 761 16.38 -90.45 58.17
CA VAL A 761 16.29 -89.58 56.98
C VAL A 761 14.84 -89.33 56.59
N LYS A 762 13.95 -90.33 56.69
CA LYS A 762 12.50 -90.16 56.48
C LYS A 762 11.92 -89.14 57.46
N MET A 763 12.28 -89.25 58.74
CA MET A 763 11.88 -88.29 59.77
C MET A 763 12.43 -86.88 59.48
N TRP A 764 13.71 -86.76 59.14
CA TRP A 764 14.32 -85.47 58.81
C TRP A 764 13.68 -84.81 57.57
N LEU A 765 13.41 -85.57 56.51
CA LEU A 765 12.74 -85.07 55.30
C LEU A 765 11.31 -84.60 55.62
N ALA A 766 10.56 -85.36 56.42
CA ALA A 766 9.23 -84.98 56.87
C ALA A 766 9.27 -83.68 57.70
N ARG A 767 10.19 -83.59 58.66
CA ARG A 767 10.40 -82.39 59.50
C ARG A 767 10.82 -81.18 58.68
N ARG A 768 11.71 -81.34 57.70
CA ARG A 768 12.15 -80.27 56.80
C ARG A 768 11.00 -79.75 55.93
N ARG A 769 10.18 -80.63 55.35
CA ARG A 769 9.00 -80.25 54.57
C ARG A 769 7.98 -79.49 55.44
N TYR A 770 7.73 -79.98 56.65
CA TYR A 770 6.84 -79.31 57.60
C TYR A 770 7.34 -77.90 57.96
N LEU A 771 8.61 -77.75 58.35
CA LEU A 771 9.20 -76.45 58.69
C LEU A 771 9.29 -75.50 57.50
N ALA A 772 9.53 -76.00 56.28
CA ALA A 772 9.49 -75.18 55.07
C ALA A 772 8.09 -74.64 54.80
N ARG A 773 7.06 -75.50 54.92
CA ARG A 773 5.66 -75.10 54.75
C ARG A 773 5.21 -74.13 55.85
N GLN A 774 5.62 -74.35 57.10
CA GLN A 774 5.35 -73.41 58.20
C GLN A 774 6.03 -72.05 58.00
N ARG A 775 7.29 -72.02 57.53
CA ARG A 775 8.00 -70.76 57.18
C ARG A 775 7.36 -70.05 56.00
N TYR A 776 6.91 -70.78 54.99
CA TYR A 776 6.18 -70.21 53.85
C TYR A 776 4.91 -69.52 54.32
N PHE A 777 4.08 -70.20 55.13
CA PHE A 777 2.87 -69.60 55.67
C PHE A 777 3.17 -68.41 56.58
N ARG A 778 4.17 -68.49 57.48
CA ARG A 778 4.57 -67.36 58.34
C ARG A 778 5.00 -66.12 57.56
N ARG A 779 5.81 -66.28 56.50
CA ARG A 779 6.23 -65.13 55.65
C ARG A 779 5.09 -64.52 54.87
N HIS A 780 4.12 -65.33 54.49
CA HIS A 780 2.96 -64.88 53.73
C HIS A 780 1.74 -64.63 54.61
N VAL A 781 1.88 -64.52 55.95
CA VAL A 781 0.76 -64.20 56.84
C VAL A 781 0.07 -62.92 56.39
N GLY A 782 0.83 -61.88 56.03
CA GLY A 782 0.23 -60.64 55.50
C GLY A 782 -0.57 -60.85 54.22
N ALA A 783 -0.07 -61.65 53.28
CA ALA A 783 -0.77 -61.97 52.03
C ALA A 783 -1.97 -62.91 52.26
N ILE A 784 -1.85 -63.87 53.17
CA ILE A 784 -2.93 -64.79 53.55
C ILE A 784 -4.03 -64.02 54.28
N ILE A 785 -3.69 -63.08 55.18
CA ILE A 785 -4.66 -62.18 55.81
C ILE A 785 -5.33 -61.33 54.72
N ARG A 786 -4.60 -60.78 53.75
CA ARG A 786 -5.21 -60.01 52.65
C ARG A 786 -6.12 -60.85 51.76
N ILE A 787 -5.72 -62.08 51.41
CA ILE A 787 -6.53 -63.00 50.60
C ILE A 787 -7.75 -63.48 51.39
N GLN A 788 -7.58 -63.86 52.66
CA GLN A 788 -8.68 -64.23 53.55
C GLN A 788 -9.61 -63.04 53.78
N ALA A 789 -9.09 -61.82 53.94
CA ALA A 789 -9.89 -60.61 54.06
C ALA A 789 -10.63 -60.30 52.76
N PHE A 790 -9.98 -60.43 51.61
CA PHE A 790 -10.62 -60.30 50.30
C PHE A 790 -11.72 -61.34 50.11
N PHE A 791 -11.46 -62.62 50.42
CA PHE A 791 -12.44 -63.69 50.25
C PHE A 791 -13.60 -63.57 51.26
N ARG A 792 -13.31 -63.21 52.53
CA ARG A 792 -14.35 -62.88 53.52
C ARG A 792 -15.18 -61.68 53.08
N ALA A 793 -14.55 -60.63 52.58
CA ALA A 793 -15.24 -59.44 52.06
C ALA A 793 -16.05 -59.75 50.80
N ASN A 794 -15.54 -60.58 49.89
CA ASN A 794 -16.25 -60.96 48.67
C ASN A 794 -17.44 -61.86 49.00
N ARG A 795 -17.27 -62.84 49.89
CA ARG A 795 -18.37 -63.66 50.40
C ARG A 795 -19.41 -62.84 51.15
N ALA A 796 -19.00 -61.87 51.97
CA ALA A 796 -19.93 -60.96 52.64
C ALA A 796 -20.68 -60.06 51.63
N ARG A 797 -20.03 -59.58 50.57
CA ARG A 797 -20.68 -58.84 49.47
C ARG A 797 -21.64 -59.70 48.66
N GLU A 798 -21.31 -60.97 48.46
CA GLU A 798 -22.18 -61.93 47.77
C GLU A 798 -23.40 -62.28 48.63
N GLU A 799 -23.20 -62.53 49.93
CA GLU A 799 -24.28 -62.70 50.91
C GLU A 799 -25.14 -61.41 51.03
N TYR A 800 -24.55 -60.20 50.98
CA TYR A 800 -25.28 -58.92 50.96
C TYR A 800 -26.01 -58.67 49.63
N ARG A 801 -25.40 -58.95 48.47
CA ARG A 801 -26.09 -58.88 47.17
C ARG A 801 -27.25 -59.86 47.08
N MET A 802 -27.10 -61.06 47.65
CA MET A 802 -28.19 -62.02 47.78
C MET A 802 -29.32 -61.47 48.66
N LEU A 803 -29.03 -60.69 49.70
CA LEU A 803 -30.04 -60.03 50.53
C LEU A 803 -30.78 -58.90 49.78
N VAL A 804 -30.08 -58.08 49.00
CA VAL A 804 -30.66 -56.87 48.37
C VAL A 804 -31.33 -57.15 47.02
N HIS A 805 -30.92 -58.19 46.28
CA HIS A 805 -31.35 -58.41 44.90
C HIS A 805 -31.98 -59.78 44.60
N SER A 806 -32.09 -60.68 45.59
CA SER A 806 -32.82 -61.95 45.43
C SER A 806 -34.20 -61.86 46.08
N SER A 807 -35.24 -62.37 45.42
CA SER A 807 -36.61 -62.39 45.92
C SER A 807 -36.87 -63.42 47.03
N THR A 808 -35.93 -64.33 47.31
CA THR A 808 -36.00 -65.30 48.44
C THR A 808 -34.62 -65.61 49.04
N PRO A 809 -34.02 -64.70 49.84
CA PRO A 809 -32.74 -64.97 50.48
C PRO A 809 -32.86 -65.99 51.64
N PRO A 810 -31.91 -66.92 51.80
CA PRO A 810 -31.93 -67.91 52.89
C PRO A 810 -31.75 -67.27 54.28
N LEU A 811 -32.49 -67.76 55.28
CA LEU A 811 -32.63 -67.17 56.63
C LEU A 811 -31.29 -66.93 57.39
N SER A 812 -30.24 -67.69 57.04
CA SER A 812 -28.90 -67.53 57.61
C SER A 812 -28.18 -66.26 57.17
N VAL A 813 -28.49 -65.75 55.97
CA VAL A 813 -27.97 -64.50 55.41
C VAL A 813 -28.71 -63.31 56.03
N VAL A 814 -30.04 -63.38 56.14
CA VAL A 814 -30.86 -62.33 56.77
C VAL A 814 -30.47 -62.11 58.23
N ARG A 815 -30.29 -63.19 59.01
CA ARG A 815 -29.82 -63.11 60.41
C ARG A 815 -28.43 -62.48 60.56
N LYS A 816 -27.55 -62.65 59.58
CA LYS A 816 -26.18 -62.12 59.61
C LYS A 816 -26.11 -60.61 59.38
N PHE A 817 -27.01 -60.04 58.59
CA PHE A 817 -27.03 -58.61 58.23
C PHE A 817 -28.17 -57.83 58.91
N ALA A 818 -28.89 -58.43 59.86
CA ALA A 818 -29.98 -57.81 60.59
C ALA A 818 -29.57 -56.53 61.36
N HIS A 819 -28.34 -56.46 61.88
CA HIS A 819 -27.81 -55.30 62.60
C HIS A 819 -27.41 -54.13 61.68
N LEU A 820 -27.21 -54.37 60.38
CA LEU A 820 -26.94 -53.32 59.39
C LEU A 820 -28.22 -52.66 58.86
N LEU A 821 -29.39 -53.17 59.28
CA LEU A 821 -30.70 -52.57 59.04
C LEU A 821 -31.13 -51.66 60.20
N GLU A 822 -30.34 -51.59 61.29
CA GLU A 822 -30.53 -50.68 62.41
C GLU A 822 -29.43 -49.61 62.38
N LEU A 823 -29.78 -48.37 61.97
CA LEU A 823 -28.89 -47.21 62.04
C LEU A 823 -28.74 -46.77 63.51
N GLY A 824 -27.52 -46.83 64.07
CA GLY A 824 -27.24 -46.39 65.45
C GLY A 824 -26.34 -45.15 65.51
N ASP A 825 -26.53 -44.32 66.56
CA ASP A 825 -25.83 -43.03 66.77
C ASP A 825 -24.29 -43.08 66.73
N ASN A 826 -23.70 -44.25 66.96
CA ASN A 826 -22.25 -44.45 66.88
C ASN A 826 -21.72 -44.38 65.44
N ASP A 827 -22.50 -44.82 64.44
CA ASP A 827 -22.10 -44.73 63.03
C ASP A 827 -22.12 -43.27 62.55
N ILE A 828 -23.09 -42.48 63.01
CA ILE A 828 -23.17 -41.03 62.73
C ILE A 828 -21.98 -40.29 63.36
N ARG A 829 -21.58 -40.65 64.59
CA ARG A 829 -20.40 -40.05 65.25
C ARG A 829 -19.09 -40.36 64.53
N GLN A 830 -18.90 -41.61 64.10
CA GLN A 830 -17.69 -42.01 63.36
C GLN A 830 -17.65 -41.37 61.98
N GLU A 831 -18.80 -41.26 61.30
CA GLU A 831 -18.91 -40.52 60.04
C GLU A 831 -18.63 -39.02 60.25
N GLY A 832 -19.06 -38.44 61.38
CA GLY A 832 -18.73 -37.08 61.81
C GLY A 832 -17.23 -36.85 62.06
N GLU A 833 -16.54 -37.77 62.74
CA GLU A 833 -15.08 -37.68 62.93
C GLU A 833 -14.30 -37.84 61.62
N LEU A 834 -14.74 -38.74 60.74
CA LEU A 834 -14.18 -38.91 59.40
C LEU A 834 -14.37 -37.64 58.57
N LEU A 835 -15.53 -37.00 58.65
CA LEU A 835 -15.78 -35.72 57.99
C LEU A 835 -14.89 -34.62 58.58
N ARG A 836 -14.70 -34.56 59.91
CA ARG A 836 -13.84 -33.57 60.56
C ARG A 836 -12.36 -33.71 60.17
N LEU A 837 -11.83 -34.94 60.17
CA LEU A 837 -10.46 -35.24 59.73
C LEU A 837 -10.27 -34.95 58.24
N ARG A 838 -11.28 -35.24 57.41
CA ARG A 838 -11.27 -34.90 55.99
C ARG A 838 -11.29 -33.39 55.79
N GLU A 839 -12.04 -32.66 56.61
CA GLU A 839 -12.08 -31.19 56.60
C GLU A 839 -10.74 -30.58 57.02
N GLU A 840 -10.07 -31.14 58.02
CA GLU A 840 -8.77 -30.69 58.54
C GLU A 840 -7.63 -30.95 57.53
N VAL A 841 -7.65 -32.10 56.84
CA VAL A 841 -6.75 -32.39 55.72
C VAL A 841 -7.02 -31.44 54.54
N VAL A 842 -8.28 -31.16 54.23
CA VAL A 842 -8.62 -30.19 53.17
C VAL A 842 -8.18 -28.77 53.56
N ARG A 843 -8.30 -28.39 54.83
CA ARG A 843 -7.83 -27.09 55.35
C ARG A 843 -6.32 -26.95 55.25
N THR A 844 -5.56 -27.97 55.65
CA THR A 844 -4.10 -27.97 55.55
C THR A 844 -3.62 -28.00 54.09
N ILE A 845 -4.28 -28.76 53.21
CA ILE A 845 -3.99 -28.74 51.76
C ILE A 845 -4.29 -27.36 51.16
N ARG A 846 -5.38 -26.69 51.56
CA ARG A 846 -5.65 -25.31 51.12
C ARG A 846 -4.63 -24.32 51.66
N SER A 847 -4.21 -24.44 52.93
CA SER A 847 -3.17 -23.60 53.52
C SER A 847 -1.83 -23.77 52.81
N ASN A 848 -1.43 -25.01 52.49
CA ASN A 848 -0.20 -25.27 51.75
C ASN A 848 -0.28 -24.75 50.32
N ARG A 849 -1.43 -24.90 49.64
CA ARG A 849 -1.65 -24.29 48.32
C ARG A 849 -1.66 -22.77 48.36
N GLN A 850 -2.14 -22.17 49.45
CA GLN A 850 -2.11 -20.73 49.65
C GLN A 850 -0.66 -20.25 49.84
N LEU A 851 0.14 -20.95 50.65
CA LEU A 851 1.57 -20.65 50.83
C LEU A 851 2.38 -20.86 49.55
N GLU A 852 2.08 -21.89 48.75
CA GLU A 852 2.66 -22.07 47.41
C GLU A 852 2.27 -20.92 46.48
N SER A 853 1.00 -20.49 46.50
CA SER A 853 0.55 -19.33 45.71
C SER A 853 1.16 -18.01 46.18
N ASP A 854 1.43 -17.86 47.47
CA ASP A 854 2.06 -16.67 48.05
C ASP A 854 3.56 -16.63 47.72
N LEU A 855 4.24 -17.79 47.67
CA LEU A 855 5.61 -17.93 47.17
C LEU A 855 5.71 -17.63 45.67
N ASP A 856 4.80 -18.19 44.86
CA ASP A 856 4.72 -17.92 43.41
C ASP A 856 4.47 -16.41 43.13
N LEU A 857 3.68 -15.75 43.98
CA LEU A 857 3.42 -14.32 43.89
C LEU A 857 4.62 -13.47 44.35
N MET A 858 5.42 -13.96 45.31
CA MET A 858 6.72 -13.35 45.63
C MET A 858 7.72 -13.50 44.48
N ASP A 859 7.79 -14.65 43.82
CA ASP A 859 8.69 -14.87 42.68
C ASP A 859 8.27 -14.03 41.45
N LEU A 860 6.96 -13.86 41.22
CA LEU A 860 6.44 -12.93 40.22
C LEU A 860 6.82 -11.48 40.57
N LYS A 861 6.77 -11.09 41.85
CA LYS A 861 7.19 -9.76 42.32
C LYS A 861 8.68 -9.53 42.19
N ILE A 862 9.52 -10.54 42.46
CA ILE A 862 10.97 -10.48 42.22
C ILE A 862 11.25 -10.36 40.72
N GLY A 863 10.53 -11.11 39.88
CA GLY A 863 10.61 -11.00 38.42
C GLY A 863 10.18 -9.64 37.86
N LEU A 864 9.15 -9.02 38.45
CA LEU A 864 8.70 -7.67 38.10
C LEU A 864 9.64 -6.57 38.63
N LEU A 865 10.28 -6.77 39.80
CA LEU A 865 11.31 -5.88 40.35
C LEU A 865 12.60 -5.89 39.50
N VAL A 866 12.99 -7.04 38.97
CA VAL A 866 14.14 -7.18 38.07
C VAL A 866 13.85 -6.55 36.69
N ARG A 867 12.59 -6.63 36.21
CA ARG A 867 12.16 -6.05 34.93
C ARG A 867 11.82 -4.54 35.01
N ASN A 868 11.41 -4.04 36.19
CA ASN A 868 11.11 -2.63 36.46
C ASN A 868 12.22 -1.94 37.28
N ARG A 869 13.48 -2.19 36.95
CA ARG A 869 14.64 -1.52 37.56
C ARG A 869 14.72 -0.01 37.24
N VAL A 870 13.73 0.55 36.53
CA VAL A 870 13.67 1.96 36.08
C VAL A 870 12.55 2.78 36.75
N THR A 871 11.57 2.19 37.45
CA THR A 871 10.45 2.97 38.05
C THR A 871 10.20 2.65 39.53
N LEU A 872 11.28 2.60 40.32
CA LEU A 872 11.25 2.33 41.77
C LEU A 872 10.78 3.55 42.60
N GLN A 873 10.51 4.70 41.97
CA GLN A 873 10.27 5.97 42.67
C GLN A 873 8.78 6.26 42.96
N GLU A 874 7.85 5.66 42.21
CA GLU A 874 6.40 5.89 42.41
C GLU A 874 5.72 4.82 43.28
N VAL A 875 6.36 3.66 43.49
CA VAL A 875 5.76 2.56 44.28
C VAL A 875 6.02 2.72 45.78
N VAL A 876 7.06 3.47 46.17
CA VAL A 876 7.38 3.74 47.58
C VAL A 876 6.34 4.67 48.23
N SER A 877 5.62 5.49 47.46
CA SER A 877 4.61 6.42 47.99
C SER A 877 3.28 5.73 48.37
N HIS A 878 2.98 4.56 47.80
CA HIS A 878 1.69 3.88 47.99
C HIS A 878 1.66 2.80 49.10
N HIS A 879 2.79 2.52 49.75
CA HIS A 879 2.90 1.42 50.74
C HIS A 879 2.42 1.76 52.16
N LYS A 880 1.86 2.96 52.42
CA LYS A 880 1.47 3.35 53.79
C LYS A 880 -0.01 3.24 54.15
N LYS A 881 -0.92 2.90 53.23
CA LYS A 881 -2.35 2.71 53.57
C LYS A 881 -2.97 1.65 52.70
N LEU A 882 -3.17 0.43 53.22
CA LEU A 882 -4.25 -0.47 52.80
C LEU A 882 -4.50 -1.50 53.91
N THR A 883 -5.55 -1.25 54.69
CA THR A 883 -6.06 -2.08 55.78
C THR A 883 -6.87 -3.28 55.27
N LYS A 884 -6.88 -4.31 56.09
CA LYS A 884 -7.39 -5.69 55.93
C LYS A 884 -8.78 -5.91 55.29
N LYS A 885 -9.58 -4.86 55.04
CA LYS A 885 -10.97 -4.98 54.55
C LYS A 885 -11.13 -4.97 53.02
N ASN A 886 -10.16 -4.48 52.25
CA ASN A 886 -10.30 -4.42 50.77
C ASN A 886 -9.80 -5.68 50.05
N LYS A 887 -9.45 -6.75 50.79
CA LYS A 887 -8.91 -8.01 50.22
C LYS A 887 -10.01 -9.00 49.84
N GLU A 888 -11.20 -8.88 50.41
CA GLU A 888 -12.31 -9.81 50.19
C GLU A 888 -13.16 -9.40 48.97
N GLU A 889 -13.37 -8.10 48.74
CA GLU A 889 -14.22 -7.63 47.63
C GLU A 889 -13.55 -7.67 46.24
N LEU A 890 -12.22 -7.75 46.14
CA LEU A 890 -11.53 -8.00 44.86
C LEU A 890 -11.31 -9.50 44.57
N SER A 891 -11.48 -10.39 45.56
CA SER A 891 -11.25 -11.82 45.40
C SER A 891 -12.39 -12.51 44.63
N ASP A 892 -13.62 -11.99 44.73
CA ASP A 892 -14.78 -12.59 44.07
C ASP A 892 -14.92 -12.19 42.59
N MET A 893 -14.36 -11.05 42.18
CA MET A 893 -14.41 -10.60 40.78
C MET A 893 -13.38 -11.29 39.86
N MET A 894 -12.44 -12.05 40.43
CA MET A 894 -11.42 -12.82 39.69
C MET A 894 -11.68 -14.34 39.69
N ALA A 895 -12.90 -14.78 40.04
CA ALA A 895 -13.29 -16.20 40.05
C ALA A 895 -13.82 -16.72 38.69
N LEU A 896 -13.78 -15.90 37.63
CA LEU A 896 -14.21 -16.25 36.27
C LEU A 896 -13.09 -16.01 35.26
N ASP A 897 -11.95 -16.70 35.43
CA ASP A 897 -11.16 -17.11 34.28
C ASP A 897 -10.30 -18.34 34.58
N LYS A 898 -10.97 -19.50 34.51
CA LYS A 898 -10.39 -20.82 34.70
C LYS A 898 -9.71 -21.32 33.42
N HIS A 899 -8.85 -20.52 32.80
CA HIS A 899 -7.91 -21.01 31.79
C HIS A 899 -6.51 -20.42 32.02
N LYS A 900 -5.79 -21.04 32.97
CA LYS A 900 -4.34 -20.86 33.14
C LYS A 900 -3.63 -21.27 31.84
N GLY A 901 -3.22 -20.28 31.05
CA GLY A 901 -2.32 -20.49 29.91
C GLY A 901 -0.92 -20.92 30.36
N LEU A 902 -0.16 -21.53 29.44
CA LEU A 902 1.22 -22.03 29.62
C LEU A 902 2.27 -20.99 30.06
N LYS A 903 1.88 -19.73 30.30
CA LYS A 903 2.75 -18.64 30.76
C LYS A 903 2.98 -18.61 32.29
N SER A 904 2.57 -19.63 33.04
CA SER A 904 2.95 -19.73 34.46
C SER A 904 4.42 -20.17 34.57
N LEU A 905 5.28 -19.24 34.98
CA LEU A 905 6.75 -19.34 35.07
C LEU A 905 7.23 -20.32 36.17
N SER A 906 6.97 -21.62 36.03
CA SER A 906 7.74 -22.65 36.76
C SER A 906 8.95 -23.07 35.91
N LYS A 907 10.11 -23.32 36.53
CA LYS A 907 11.34 -23.73 35.83
C LYS A 907 11.12 -24.93 34.91
N ASP A 908 10.41 -25.95 35.40
CA ASP A 908 10.03 -27.14 34.61
C ASP A 908 9.11 -26.81 33.41
N LYS A 909 8.22 -25.83 33.54
CA LYS A 909 7.36 -25.40 32.44
C LYS A 909 8.14 -24.60 31.41
N ARG A 910 9.16 -23.84 31.82
CA ARG A 910 10.05 -23.11 30.90
C ARG A 910 10.95 -24.05 30.12
N GLU A 911 11.56 -25.03 30.78
CA GLU A 911 12.34 -26.08 30.12
C GLU A 911 11.46 -26.90 29.16
N LYS A 912 10.22 -27.25 29.55
CA LYS A 912 9.26 -27.88 28.62
C LYS A 912 8.89 -26.99 27.44
N LEU A 913 8.69 -25.69 27.65
CA LEU A 913 8.40 -24.75 26.56
C LEU A 913 9.58 -24.63 25.59
N GLU A 914 10.81 -24.58 26.09
CA GLU A 914 12.01 -24.57 25.25
C GLU A 914 12.14 -25.88 24.45
N VAL A 915 11.87 -27.04 25.05
CA VAL A 915 11.85 -28.33 24.32
C VAL A 915 10.75 -28.35 23.25
N TYR A 916 9.56 -27.83 23.55
CA TYR A 916 8.49 -27.70 22.56
C TYR A 916 8.85 -26.72 21.43
N GLN A 917 9.56 -25.63 21.72
CA GLN A 917 10.06 -24.72 20.69
C GLN A 917 11.04 -25.41 19.74
N HIS A 918 11.99 -26.20 20.26
CA HIS A 918 12.89 -27.00 19.42
C HIS A 918 12.12 -28.03 18.57
N LEU A 919 11.11 -28.68 19.14
CA LEU A 919 10.25 -29.61 18.40
C LEU A 919 9.47 -28.91 17.30
N PHE A 920 8.86 -27.76 17.57
CA PHE A 920 8.12 -27.00 16.57
C PHE A 920 9.04 -26.47 15.47
N TYR A 921 10.26 -26.05 15.81
CA TYR A 921 11.27 -25.68 14.82
C TYR A 921 11.63 -26.87 13.90
N LEU A 922 11.77 -28.08 14.45
CA LEU A 922 11.98 -29.29 13.66
C LEU A 922 10.79 -29.59 12.73
N LEU A 923 9.56 -29.47 13.24
CA LEU A 923 8.34 -29.70 12.44
C LEU A 923 8.17 -28.66 11.33
N GLN A 924 8.57 -27.41 11.56
CA GLN A 924 8.58 -26.36 10.54
C GLN A 924 9.62 -26.61 9.44
N THR A 925 10.83 -27.04 9.82
CA THR A 925 11.96 -27.21 8.89
C THR A 925 11.95 -28.53 8.13
N GLN A 926 11.30 -29.57 8.68
CA GLN A 926 11.16 -30.88 8.06
C GLN A 926 9.69 -31.18 7.71
N PRO A 927 9.23 -30.81 6.49
CA PRO A 927 7.82 -30.90 6.11
C PRO A 927 7.28 -32.33 6.00
N SER A 928 8.16 -33.34 5.90
CA SER A 928 7.77 -34.75 5.78
C SER A 928 6.93 -35.24 6.97
N TYR A 929 7.24 -34.79 8.18
CA TYR A 929 6.50 -35.20 9.39
C TYR A 929 5.07 -34.69 9.38
N LEU A 930 4.89 -33.39 9.09
CA LEU A 930 3.56 -32.78 9.04
C LEU A 930 2.78 -33.25 7.80
N ALA A 931 3.44 -33.51 6.67
CA ALA A 931 2.79 -34.07 5.48
C ALA A 931 2.22 -35.48 5.74
N GLN A 932 2.96 -36.34 6.45
CA GLN A 932 2.46 -37.64 6.89
C GLN A 932 1.32 -37.50 7.91
N LEU A 933 1.43 -36.54 8.83
CA LEU A 933 0.37 -36.26 9.80
C LEU A 933 -0.93 -35.84 9.11
N ILE A 934 -0.87 -34.90 8.16
CA ILE A 934 -2.01 -34.44 7.37
C ILE A 934 -2.66 -35.61 6.60
N PHE A 935 -1.85 -36.54 6.08
CA PHE A 935 -2.34 -37.71 5.36
C PHE A 935 -3.16 -38.67 6.24
N LEU A 936 -2.70 -38.89 7.48
CA LEU A 936 -3.31 -39.82 8.46
C LEU A 936 -4.64 -39.30 9.05
N MET A 937 -5.01 -38.05 8.79
CA MET A 937 -6.20 -37.46 9.36
C MET A 937 -7.50 -38.02 8.73
N PRO A 938 -8.57 -38.18 9.54
CA PRO A 938 -9.87 -38.62 9.03
C PRO A 938 -10.49 -37.56 8.12
N GLN A 939 -11.04 -37.97 6.98
CA GLN A 939 -11.73 -37.11 6.01
C GLN A 939 -13.14 -36.68 6.50
N ASN A 940 -13.22 -36.10 7.69
CA ASN A 940 -14.45 -35.51 8.19
C ASN A 940 -14.65 -34.10 7.62
N LYS A 941 -15.91 -33.64 7.58
CA LYS A 941 -16.35 -32.40 6.91
C LYS A 941 -15.64 -31.10 7.36
N SER A 942 -14.80 -31.11 8.40
CA SER A 942 -14.09 -29.93 8.87
C SER A 942 -12.59 -30.16 9.03
N THR A 943 -11.81 -29.49 8.19
CA THR A 943 -10.34 -29.36 8.25
C THR A 943 -9.88 -28.33 9.29
N ARG A 944 -10.80 -27.63 9.96
CA ARG A 944 -10.52 -26.49 10.87
C ARG A 944 -9.52 -26.81 11.96
N PHE A 945 -9.55 -28.02 12.52
CA PHE A 945 -8.60 -28.42 13.55
C PHE A 945 -7.17 -28.44 13.02
N MET A 946 -6.95 -29.08 11.86
CA MET A 946 -5.63 -29.14 11.23
C MET A 946 -5.19 -27.78 10.69
N GLU A 947 -6.10 -26.99 10.16
CA GLU A 947 -5.82 -25.60 9.78
C GLU A 947 -5.33 -24.80 10.99
N THR A 948 -6.00 -24.90 12.13
CA THR A 948 -5.60 -24.21 13.36
C THR A 948 -4.22 -24.69 13.81
N VAL A 949 -3.97 -26.00 13.85
CA VAL A 949 -2.68 -26.56 14.29
C VAL A 949 -1.54 -26.15 13.35
N ILE A 950 -1.71 -26.35 12.03
CA ILE A 950 -0.67 -26.03 11.04
C ILE A 950 -0.46 -24.53 10.97
N PHE A 951 -1.49 -23.70 10.83
CA PHE A 951 -1.31 -22.26 10.76
C PHE A 951 -0.74 -21.67 12.04
N THR A 952 -1.13 -22.16 13.23
CA THR A 952 -0.49 -21.72 14.48
C THR A 952 0.98 -22.11 14.54
N LEU A 953 1.34 -23.32 14.07
CA LEU A 953 2.75 -23.75 14.04
C LEU A 953 3.60 -22.89 13.12
N PHE A 954 3.05 -22.36 12.01
CA PHE A 954 3.76 -21.48 11.08
C PHE A 954 3.38 -19.99 11.27
N ASN A 955 2.84 -19.61 12.44
CA ASN A 955 2.37 -18.25 12.74
C ASN A 955 1.61 -17.59 11.57
N TYR A 956 0.71 -18.35 10.94
CA TYR A 956 -0.13 -17.93 9.81
C TYR A 956 0.66 -17.42 8.59
N GLY A 957 1.94 -17.77 8.46
CA GLY A 957 2.80 -17.28 7.37
C GLY A 957 3.06 -15.77 7.45
N SER A 958 3.09 -15.22 8.65
CA SER A 958 3.31 -13.78 8.89
C SER A 958 4.66 -13.30 8.33
N ASP A 959 5.73 -14.05 8.60
CA ASP A 959 7.08 -13.78 8.11
C ASP A 959 7.41 -14.54 6.80
N CYS A 960 8.29 -13.96 5.97
CA CYS A 960 8.74 -14.58 4.70
C CYS A 960 9.30 -15.99 4.88
N ARG A 961 10.03 -16.24 5.98
CA ARG A 961 10.58 -17.56 6.30
C ARG A 961 9.47 -18.58 6.58
N GLU A 962 8.48 -18.21 7.39
CA GLU A 962 7.41 -19.12 7.79
C GLU A 962 6.45 -19.38 6.62
N ALA A 963 6.18 -18.37 5.80
CA ALA A 963 5.44 -18.50 4.55
C ALA A 963 6.12 -19.48 3.58
N TYR A 964 7.45 -19.36 3.38
CA TYR A 964 8.22 -20.28 2.55
C TYR A 964 8.14 -21.73 3.06
N LEU A 965 8.36 -21.95 4.35
CA LEU A 965 8.32 -23.29 4.94
C LEU A 965 6.91 -23.91 4.89
N LEU A 966 5.86 -23.10 5.04
CA LEU A 966 4.46 -23.53 4.90
C LEU A 966 4.13 -23.93 3.46
N LEU A 967 4.59 -23.18 2.45
CA LEU A 967 4.46 -23.55 1.04
C LEU A 967 5.24 -24.83 0.72
N GLN A 968 6.42 -25.01 1.31
CA GLN A 968 7.20 -26.24 1.19
C GLN A 968 6.44 -27.44 1.78
N LEU A 969 5.78 -27.26 2.93
CA LEU A 969 4.89 -28.26 3.52
C LEU A 969 3.72 -28.60 2.60
N PHE A 970 3.00 -27.61 2.08
CA PHE A 970 1.89 -27.84 1.17
C PHE A 970 2.33 -28.56 -0.10
N THR A 971 3.49 -28.20 -0.67
CA THR A 971 4.07 -28.88 -1.83
C THR A 971 4.31 -30.36 -1.56
N VAL A 972 4.94 -30.69 -0.43
CA VAL A 972 5.24 -32.09 -0.06
C VAL A 972 3.96 -32.86 0.27
N ALA A 973 3.03 -32.24 1.00
CA ALA A 973 1.75 -32.85 1.36
C ALA A 973 0.86 -33.11 0.12
N LEU A 974 0.82 -32.18 -0.82
CA LEU A 974 0.04 -32.29 -2.06
C LEU A 974 0.62 -33.37 -2.99
N ARG A 975 1.95 -33.43 -3.14
CA ARG A 975 2.61 -34.54 -3.84
C ARG A 975 2.29 -35.89 -3.21
N HIS A 976 2.25 -35.96 -1.89
CA HIS A 976 1.94 -37.18 -1.15
C HIS A 976 0.45 -37.55 -1.28
N GLU A 977 -0.46 -36.58 -1.24
CA GLU A 977 -1.91 -36.77 -1.42
C GLU A 977 -2.24 -37.23 -2.85
N ILE A 978 -1.66 -36.62 -3.89
CA ILE A 978 -1.85 -37.05 -5.28
C ILE A 978 -1.32 -38.47 -5.48
N LYS A 979 -0.12 -38.77 -4.98
CA LYS A 979 0.52 -40.08 -5.19
C LYS A 979 -0.22 -41.24 -4.53
N LEU A 980 -0.93 -40.99 -3.42
CA LEU A 980 -1.47 -42.06 -2.55
C LEU A 980 -2.99 -42.05 -2.38
N LYS A 981 -3.71 -40.97 -2.73
CA LYS A 981 -5.17 -40.84 -2.58
C LYS A 981 -5.91 -40.55 -3.88
N VAL A 982 -5.24 -40.09 -4.94
CA VAL A 982 -5.88 -39.71 -6.21
C VAL A 982 -5.60 -40.80 -7.24
N ASP A 983 -6.55 -41.73 -7.40
CA ASP A 983 -6.46 -42.80 -8.39
C ASP A 983 -6.91 -42.31 -9.78
N GLN A 984 -7.86 -41.37 -9.81
CA GLN A 984 -8.37 -40.74 -11.03
C GLN A 984 -8.39 -39.21 -10.89
N PRO A 985 -8.04 -38.44 -11.93
CA PRO A 985 -7.94 -36.98 -11.84
C PRO A 985 -9.28 -36.31 -11.47
N GLN A 986 -10.42 -36.91 -11.82
CA GLN A 986 -11.75 -36.40 -11.46
C GLN A 986 -11.98 -36.36 -9.94
N GLN A 987 -11.30 -37.22 -9.17
CA GLN A 987 -11.42 -37.28 -7.71
C GLN A 987 -10.83 -36.05 -7.01
N VAL A 988 -10.03 -35.23 -7.71
CA VAL A 988 -9.58 -33.93 -7.18
C VAL A 988 -10.75 -32.94 -7.08
N VAL A 989 -11.71 -33.01 -8.01
CA VAL A 989 -12.87 -32.11 -8.07
C VAL A 989 -14.07 -32.68 -7.32
N THR A 990 -14.35 -33.98 -7.49
CA THR A 990 -15.49 -34.65 -6.84
C THR A 990 -15.19 -35.11 -5.41
N GLY A 991 -13.91 -35.25 -5.05
CA GLY A 991 -13.48 -35.66 -3.71
C GLY A 991 -13.36 -34.50 -2.72
N ASN A 992 -12.89 -34.82 -1.51
CA ASN A 992 -12.57 -33.85 -0.46
C ASN A 992 -11.04 -33.83 -0.21
N PRO A 993 -10.21 -33.34 -1.16
CA PRO A 993 -8.77 -33.27 -0.97
C PRO A 993 -8.44 -32.34 0.20
N THR A 994 -7.77 -32.88 1.22
CA THR A 994 -7.53 -32.18 2.48
C THR A 994 -6.53 -31.05 2.27
N VAL A 995 -5.47 -31.31 1.50
CA VAL A 995 -4.39 -30.33 1.30
C VAL A 995 -4.87 -29.16 0.45
N ILE A 996 -5.65 -29.41 -0.59
CA ILE A 996 -6.25 -28.37 -1.44
C ILE A 996 -7.19 -27.47 -0.65
N LYS A 997 -8.05 -28.04 0.21
CA LYS A 997 -8.95 -27.25 1.06
C LYS A 997 -8.19 -26.39 2.07
N MET A 998 -7.13 -26.93 2.69
CA MET A 998 -6.27 -26.17 3.58
C MET A 998 -5.53 -25.05 2.86
N LEU A 999 -5.05 -25.28 1.64
CA LEU A 999 -4.41 -24.25 0.80
C LEU A 999 -5.39 -23.11 0.45
N VAL A 1000 -6.62 -23.46 0.04
CA VAL A 1000 -7.68 -22.47 -0.22
C VAL A 1000 -8.05 -21.71 1.06
N SER A 1001 -8.11 -22.40 2.21
CA SER A 1001 -8.39 -21.76 3.51
C SER A 1001 -7.28 -20.77 3.91
N PHE A 1002 -6.00 -21.10 3.67
CA PHE A 1002 -4.87 -20.20 3.92
C PHE A 1002 -5.02 -18.87 3.16
N TYR A 1003 -5.30 -18.95 1.86
CA TYR A 1003 -5.48 -17.76 1.04
C TYR A 1003 -6.77 -16.97 1.35
N ARG A 1004 -7.75 -17.56 2.05
CA ARG A 1004 -8.94 -16.84 2.52
C ARG A 1004 -8.73 -15.95 3.75
N HIS A 1005 -7.71 -16.19 4.58
CA HIS A 1005 -7.60 -15.54 5.91
C HIS A 1005 -6.46 -14.53 6.08
N ALA A 1006 -5.42 -14.54 5.23
CA ALA A 1006 -4.23 -13.70 5.45
C ALA A 1006 -3.90 -12.76 4.27
N ARG A 1007 -3.35 -13.30 3.18
CA ARG A 1007 -2.84 -12.51 2.03
C ARG A 1007 -3.67 -12.62 0.74
N GLY A 1008 -4.43 -13.71 0.56
CA GLY A 1008 -5.19 -13.94 -0.67
C GLY A 1008 -6.54 -13.21 -0.75
N GLN A 1009 -7.08 -12.73 0.38
CA GLN A 1009 -8.32 -11.94 0.38
C GLN A 1009 -8.14 -10.58 -0.33
N ASN A 1010 -6.99 -9.92 -0.15
CA ASN A 1010 -6.68 -8.68 -0.87
C ASN A 1010 -6.54 -8.94 -2.37
N ALA A 1011 -5.83 -10.00 -2.78
CA ALA A 1011 -5.71 -10.34 -4.19
C ALA A 1011 -7.06 -10.67 -4.85
N LEU A 1012 -7.91 -11.47 -4.20
CA LEU A 1012 -9.26 -11.77 -4.72
C LEU A 1012 -10.15 -10.53 -4.77
N ARG A 1013 -10.04 -9.65 -3.76
CA ARG A 1013 -10.71 -8.35 -3.76
C ARG A 1013 -10.23 -7.53 -4.95
N ASP A 1014 -8.94 -7.30 -5.11
CA ASP A 1014 -8.40 -6.44 -6.17
C ASP A 1014 -8.69 -6.97 -7.59
N ILE A 1015 -8.83 -8.30 -7.77
CA ILE A 1015 -9.19 -8.92 -9.05
C ILE A 1015 -10.68 -8.81 -9.36
N LEU A 1016 -11.55 -9.13 -8.39
CA LEU A 1016 -13.00 -9.28 -8.63
C LEU A 1016 -13.82 -8.04 -8.23
N GLU A 1017 -13.31 -7.20 -7.32
CA GLU A 1017 -14.01 -6.03 -6.78
C GLU A 1017 -14.46 -5.05 -7.86
N PRO A 1018 -13.67 -4.68 -8.88
CA PRO A 1018 -14.14 -3.76 -9.92
C PRO A 1018 -15.37 -4.29 -10.67
N ALA A 1019 -15.32 -5.57 -11.07
CA ALA A 1019 -16.41 -6.22 -11.81
C ALA A 1019 -17.65 -6.45 -10.93
N VAL A 1020 -17.46 -6.84 -9.66
CA VAL A 1020 -18.57 -7.08 -8.71
C VAL A 1020 -19.19 -5.76 -8.25
N ARG A 1021 -18.40 -4.72 -8.02
CA ARG A 1021 -18.88 -3.40 -7.59
C ARG A 1021 -19.74 -2.74 -8.67
N GLU A 1022 -19.37 -2.89 -9.94
CA GLU A 1022 -20.18 -2.42 -11.07
C GLU A 1022 -21.57 -3.10 -11.09
N VAL A 1023 -21.59 -4.43 -10.91
CA VAL A 1023 -22.85 -5.20 -10.81
C VAL A 1023 -23.70 -4.78 -9.60
N ILE A 1024 -23.07 -4.41 -8.48
CA ILE A 1024 -23.78 -3.93 -7.28
C ILE A 1024 -24.30 -2.49 -7.45
N GLN A 1025 -23.60 -1.65 -8.22
CA GLN A 1025 -23.96 -0.24 -8.43
C GLN A 1025 -25.10 -0.08 -9.44
N ASP A 1026 -25.20 -0.98 -10.42
CA ASP A 1026 -26.30 -0.96 -11.38
C ASP A 1026 -27.60 -1.53 -10.78
N ARG A 1027 -28.41 -0.62 -10.21
CA ARG A 1027 -29.73 -0.95 -9.65
C ARG A 1027 -30.79 -1.29 -10.71
N THR A 1028 -30.51 -1.07 -12.00
CA THR A 1028 -31.44 -1.31 -13.10
C THR A 1028 -31.20 -2.65 -13.82
N LEU A 1029 -30.14 -3.35 -13.42
CA LEU A 1029 -29.73 -4.61 -14.04
C LEU A 1029 -30.75 -5.74 -13.78
N SER A 1030 -31.30 -6.29 -14.85
CA SER A 1030 -32.10 -7.52 -14.82
C SER A 1030 -31.32 -8.68 -15.46
N MET A 1031 -30.98 -9.68 -14.65
CA MET A 1031 -30.29 -10.92 -15.08
C MET A 1031 -31.24 -12.12 -15.15
N ARG A 1032 -32.55 -11.90 -15.09
CA ARG A 1032 -33.52 -13.00 -15.09
C ARG A 1032 -33.59 -13.63 -16.48
N THR A 1033 -33.36 -14.92 -16.56
CA THR A 1033 -33.40 -15.69 -17.81
C THR A 1033 -34.64 -16.59 -17.91
N ASP A 1034 -35.45 -16.68 -16.86
CA ASP A 1034 -36.69 -17.45 -16.88
C ASP A 1034 -37.82 -16.61 -17.53
N PRO A 1035 -38.35 -17.04 -18.70
CA PRO A 1035 -39.40 -16.31 -19.40
C PRO A 1035 -40.67 -16.10 -18.57
N VAL A 1036 -41.00 -17.04 -17.67
CA VAL A 1036 -42.21 -16.97 -16.85
C VAL A 1036 -42.08 -15.89 -15.78
N GLU A 1037 -40.89 -15.76 -15.17
CA GLU A 1037 -40.63 -14.69 -14.20
C GLU A 1037 -40.55 -13.31 -14.85
N ILE A 1038 -39.97 -13.22 -16.06
CA ILE A 1038 -39.94 -11.97 -16.84
C ILE A 1038 -41.37 -11.54 -17.17
N TYR A 1039 -42.21 -12.47 -17.63
CA TYR A 1039 -43.62 -12.22 -17.92
C TYR A 1039 -44.40 -11.73 -16.69
N LYS A 1040 -44.25 -12.41 -15.53
CA LYS A 1040 -44.87 -11.97 -14.27
C LYS A 1040 -44.38 -10.57 -13.84
N SER A 1041 -43.08 -10.30 -14.00
CA SER A 1041 -42.52 -8.98 -13.66
C SER A 1041 -43.03 -7.87 -14.57
N TRP A 1042 -43.25 -8.17 -15.85
CA TRP A 1042 -43.83 -7.25 -16.82
C TRP A 1042 -45.29 -6.94 -16.49
N ILE A 1043 -46.09 -7.97 -16.18
CA ILE A 1043 -47.47 -7.80 -15.71
C ILE A 1043 -47.50 -6.87 -14.49
N ASN A 1044 -46.71 -7.17 -13.45
CA ASN A 1044 -46.68 -6.36 -12.23
C ASN A 1044 -46.29 -4.90 -12.48
N GLN A 1045 -45.35 -4.65 -13.38
CA GLN A 1045 -44.97 -3.29 -13.77
C GLN A 1045 -46.11 -2.59 -14.53
N SER A 1046 -46.79 -3.29 -15.43
CA SER A 1046 -47.94 -2.75 -16.17
C SER A 1046 -49.11 -2.39 -15.24
N GLU A 1047 -49.38 -3.24 -14.25
CA GLU A 1047 -50.45 -3.02 -13.26
C GLU A 1047 -50.10 -1.87 -12.31
N SER A 1048 -48.83 -1.74 -11.92
CA SER A 1048 -48.34 -0.63 -11.10
C SER A 1048 -48.35 0.71 -11.84
N GLN A 1049 -48.09 0.73 -13.15
CA GLN A 1049 -48.07 1.97 -13.95
C GLN A 1049 -49.47 2.43 -14.35
N THR A 1050 -50.38 1.49 -14.60
CA THR A 1050 -51.76 1.79 -15.02
C THR A 1050 -52.73 1.93 -13.85
N GLY A 1051 -52.39 1.40 -12.67
CA GLY A 1051 -53.25 1.40 -11.49
C GLY A 1051 -54.43 0.40 -11.58
N HIS A 1052 -54.51 -0.37 -12.67
CA HIS A 1052 -55.57 -1.34 -12.94
C HIS A 1052 -55.00 -2.74 -13.16
N LYS A 1053 -55.75 -3.77 -12.74
CA LYS A 1053 -55.35 -5.17 -12.92
C LYS A 1053 -55.33 -5.53 -14.40
N SER A 1054 -54.26 -6.19 -14.85
CA SER A 1054 -54.08 -6.58 -16.24
C SER A 1054 -55.05 -7.70 -16.63
N SER A 1055 -55.45 -7.75 -17.90
CA SER A 1055 -56.30 -8.80 -18.45
C SER A 1055 -55.55 -10.10 -18.80
N LEU A 1056 -54.23 -10.13 -18.58
CA LEU A 1056 -53.36 -11.26 -18.89
C LEU A 1056 -53.30 -12.26 -17.72
N PRO A 1057 -53.28 -13.57 -17.99
CA PRO A 1057 -53.23 -14.59 -16.94
C PRO A 1057 -51.88 -14.61 -16.22
N TYR A 1058 -51.87 -14.72 -14.89
CA TYR A 1058 -50.64 -14.63 -14.08
C TYR A 1058 -49.80 -15.92 -14.09
N GLU A 1059 -50.42 -17.08 -14.34
CA GLU A 1059 -49.75 -18.37 -14.49
C GLU A 1059 -49.81 -18.84 -15.94
N VAL A 1060 -48.63 -18.93 -16.56
CA VAL A 1060 -48.45 -19.33 -17.96
C VAL A 1060 -47.30 -20.33 -18.07
N SER A 1061 -47.32 -21.17 -19.10
CA SER A 1061 -46.17 -22.01 -19.44
C SER A 1061 -45.06 -21.16 -20.08
N ALA A 1062 -43.81 -21.65 -20.07
CA ALA A 1062 -42.68 -20.93 -20.67
C ALA A 1062 -42.89 -20.65 -22.17
N GLU A 1063 -43.54 -21.57 -22.90
CA GLU A 1063 -43.87 -21.40 -24.32
C GLU A 1063 -44.92 -20.29 -24.54
N GLN A 1064 -45.91 -20.18 -23.65
CA GLN A 1064 -46.92 -19.12 -23.70
C GLN A 1064 -46.33 -17.76 -23.29
N ALA A 1065 -45.47 -17.71 -22.28
CA ALA A 1065 -44.74 -16.49 -21.89
C ALA A 1065 -43.87 -15.96 -23.04
N LEU A 1066 -43.19 -16.84 -23.76
CA LEU A 1066 -42.37 -16.50 -24.92
C LEU A 1066 -43.19 -16.10 -26.16
N SER A 1067 -44.50 -16.37 -26.21
CA SER A 1067 -45.33 -15.91 -27.34
C SER A 1067 -45.48 -14.38 -27.37
N HIS A 1068 -45.21 -13.71 -26.25
CA HIS A 1068 -45.30 -12.25 -26.14
C HIS A 1068 -43.98 -11.56 -26.56
N PRO A 1069 -44.03 -10.59 -27.51
CA PRO A 1069 -42.83 -9.94 -28.04
C PRO A 1069 -42.06 -9.15 -26.98
N GLU A 1070 -42.77 -8.55 -26.02
CA GLU A 1070 -42.17 -7.79 -24.91
C GLU A 1070 -41.33 -8.69 -23.99
N VAL A 1071 -41.77 -9.94 -23.74
CA VAL A 1071 -41.01 -10.91 -22.96
C VAL A 1071 -39.78 -11.39 -23.72
N GLN A 1072 -39.90 -11.65 -25.03
CA GLN A 1072 -38.77 -12.01 -25.88
C GLN A 1072 -37.71 -10.89 -25.92
N GLN A 1073 -38.14 -9.63 -26.04
CA GLN A 1073 -37.25 -8.48 -26.05
C GLN A 1073 -36.53 -8.31 -24.72
N ARG A 1074 -37.25 -8.38 -23.59
CA ARG A 1074 -36.65 -8.30 -22.24
C ARG A 1074 -35.72 -9.48 -21.96
N LEU A 1075 -36.05 -10.67 -22.43
CA LEU A 1075 -35.19 -11.87 -22.33
C LEU A 1075 -33.91 -11.70 -23.15
N ASN A 1076 -34.00 -11.21 -24.39
CA ASN A 1076 -32.82 -10.96 -25.24
C ASN A 1076 -31.90 -9.89 -24.63
N ILE A 1077 -32.46 -8.82 -24.06
CA ILE A 1077 -31.71 -7.81 -23.31
C ILE A 1077 -31.03 -8.46 -22.08
N ALA A 1078 -31.77 -9.26 -21.29
CA ALA A 1078 -31.22 -9.95 -20.12
C ALA A 1078 -30.12 -10.95 -20.48
N MET A 1079 -30.25 -11.69 -21.59
CA MET A 1079 -29.22 -12.62 -22.09
C MET A 1079 -27.98 -11.88 -22.58
N THR A 1080 -28.16 -10.75 -23.28
CA THR A 1080 -27.05 -9.92 -23.73
C THR A 1080 -26.29 -9.34 -22.54
N ASN A 1081 -27.02 -8.81 -21.55
CA ASN A 1081 -26.47 -8.30 -20.30
C ASN A 1081 -25.75 -9.40 -19.49
N LEU A 1082 -26.34 -10.59 -19.41
CA LEU A 1082 -25.70 -11.73 -18.73
C LEU A 1082 -24.39 -12.12 -19.42
N LYS A 1083 -24.38 -12.17 -20.75
CA LYS A 1083 -23.19 -12.49 -21.53
C LYS A 1083 -22.09 -11.44 -21.34
N THR A 1084 -22.42 -10.16 -21.48
CA THR A 1084 -21.43 -9.06 -21.31
C THR A 1084 -20.85 -9.03 -19.90
N LEU A 1085 -21.67 -9.22 -18.87
CA LEU A 1085 -21.20 -9.29 -17.49
C LEU A 1085 -20.36 -10.53 -17.20
N THR A 1086 -20.77 -11.69 -17.71
CA THR A 1086 -20.00 -12.93 -17.56
C THR A 1086 -18.65 -12.81 -18.26
N ASP A 1087 -18.62 -12.24 -19.46
CA ASP A 1087 -17.39 -11.96 -20.19
C ASP A 1087 -16.51 -10.99 -19.39
N ARG A 1088 -17.06 -9.93 -18.79
CA ARG A 1088 -16.27 -9.00 -17.96
C ARG A 1088 -15.67 -9.66 -16.72
N VAL A 1089 -16.43 -10.47 -16.00
CA VAL A 1089 -15.90 -11.24 -14.86
C VAL A 1089 -14.82 -12.21 -15.31
N LEU A 1090 -15.01 -12.85 -16.46
CA LEU A 1090 -14.00 -13.73 -17.06
C LEU A 1090 -12.72 -12.96 -17.42
N HIS A 1091 -12.82 -11.80 -18.08
CA HIS A 1091 -11.69 -10.94 -18.42
C HIS A 1091 -10.97 -10.40 -17.18
N ALA A 1092 -11.72 -10.06 -16.13
CA ALA A 1092 -11.14 -9.65 -14.85
C ALA A 1092 -10.27 -10.78 -14.26
N ILE A 1093 -10.71 -12.05 -14.37
CA ILE A 1093 -9.93 -13.20 -13.90
C ILE A 1093 -8.74 -13.49 -14.82
N THR A 1094 -8.93 -13.54 -16.14
CA THR A 1094 -7.89 -13.96 -17.10
C THR A 1094 -6.79 -12.90 -17.29
N ASN A 1095 -7.12 -11.61 -17.24
CA ASN A 1095 -6.12 -10.54 -17.40
C ASN A 1095 -5.31 -10.29 -16.12
N ASN A 1096 -5.82 -10.69 -14.96
CA ASN A 1096 -5.18 -10.49 -13.66
C ASN A 1096 -4.55 -11.76 -13.07
N VAL A 1097 -4.22 -12.76 -13.90
CA VAL A 1097 -3.55 -13.99 -13.45
C VAL A 1097 -2.26 -13.71 -12.68
N HIS A 1098 -1.51 -12.67 -13.07
CA HIS A 1098 -0.28 -12.23 -12.40
C HIS A 1098 -0.50 -11.70 -10.97
N LYS A 1099 -1.73 -11.32 -10.60
CA LYS A 1099 -2.09 -10.86 -9.25
C LYS A 1099 -2.48 -12.01 -8.32
N LEU A 1100 -2.61 -13.23 -8.83
CA LEU A 1100 -2.85 -14.39 -7.98
C LEU A 1100 -1.60 -14.64 -7.09
N PRO A 1101 -1.78 -14.94 -5.80
CA PRO A 1101 -0.66 -15.17 -4.90
C PRO A 1101 0.27 -16.28 -5.41
N TYR A 1102 1.59 -16.04 -5.34
CA TYR A 1102 2.60 -17.02 -5.71
C TYR A 1102 2.49 -18.28 -4.82
N VAL A 1103 2.35 -19.45 -5.46
CA VAL A 1103 2.24 -20.77 -4.81
C VAL A 1103 3.57 -21.50 -4.82
#